data_AF-A0A0L0EPC3-F1
#
_entry.id   AF-A0A0L0EPC3-F1
#
_cell.length_a   1.000
_cell.length_b   1.000
_cell.length_c   1.000
_cell.angle_alpha   90.00
_cell.angle_beta   90.00
_cell.angle_gamma   90.00
#
_symmetry.space_group_name_H-M   'P 1'
#
loop_
_entity.id
_entity.type
_entity.pdbx_description
1 polymer ?
#
loop_
_entity_poly.entity_id
_entity_poly.type
_entity_poly.pdbx_seq_one_letter_code
_entity_poly.pdbx_strand_id
1 'polypeptide(L)'
;MSIKLKLIVSVSALVTVVLIILSISVGIITQKDVASTLTMQIQHRLVGLRDAKKEQLTAYFDFINGQLLTLAQSEATRDAAVRFTSAFKHTGELPDERALERYYREEFGQIFERRNGTPTDTLSLLDALDAPARYWQDKYIAQNTHPLGSKNALNSLHDGSEYDSAHRLHHPFFNTFLAQFGYYDIFIVDAQSGHVVYSVFKELDYATSLLRGPYAQSGLGAVFRAARTLPEGEVAFADFEPYSPSYNAAASFIATPIVRNSETLAVLVFQMPIDRLNDILTYQQNWRARGLGESGETYLVGSDFKMRSMSRFLLEDKASYLQVLEQARVDPAVIAAIDRFDTSVGLQTVRTQAVEAALSGQSGFAIIQDYRNVAVASAYTDVEINGKTWALMSELDQSEAFADVAEITKQITTVAIVITVVLIIIALIIAWAMGNVIATPIQRMSHFINQVATSLDLTLRFDESGNQDELGQVERALNSMFETFSDTLNQVNANAETLSNQMAQLQSNFTELTNKSDNQTDLTVHIAAAMEQMAATSEDVAKNAQYTSEASHDAVSASRQGKSNVDKNMQSSRSLEQAMELTMQQMSSLQEQSNNISQVLEVIQTIAEQTNLLALNAAIEAARAGEQGRGFSVVADEVRSLAQRTQQSTEEINRMIQSLQSGAASAMSAIHEAHALTENNLSSTDCTRDSLQQINDQICKIEAFNEQMATAATEQSAVAKDVTQQISDITTLAQANCVILTEVNSMASAADEDALLLKQQISKFHLE
;
A
#
# COMPACT_ATOMS: atom_id res chain seq x y z
N MET A 1 31.85 82.67 16.35
CA MET A 1 31.84 81.25 15.95
C MET A 1 32.65 81.13 14.67
N SER A 2 33.80 80.42 14.69
CA SER A 2 34.70 80.30 13.53
C SER A 2 33.99 79.63 12.35
N ILE A 3 34.39 79.94 11.12
CA ILE A 3 33.87 79.29 9.90
C ILE A 3 33.95 77.76 10.02
N LYS A 4 35.06 77.29 10.59
CA LYS A 4 35.34 75.92 11.06
C LYS A 4 34.24 75.34 11.97
N LEU A 5 33.91 76.00 13.07
CA LEU A 5 32.92 75.51 14.03
C LEU A 5 31.49 75.56 13.44
N LYS A 6 31.20 76.54 12.56
CA LYS A 6 29.91 76.63 11.84
C LYS A 6 29.74 75.49 10.85
N LEU A 7 30.78 75.13 10.08
CA LEU A 7 30.75 74.03 9.11
C LEU A 7 30.64 72.65 9.78
N ILE A 8 31.43 72.40 10.84
CA ILE A 8 31.42 71.13 11.57
C ILE A 8 30.05 70.85 12.17
N VAL A 9 29.45 71.83 12.83
CA VAL A 9 28.18 71.65 13.56
C VAL A 9 26.99 71.54 12.60
N SER A 10 26.97 72.27 11.48
CA SER A 10 25.84 72.24 10.54
C SER A 10 25.86 71.04 9.58
N VAL A 11 27.03 70.53 9.19
CA VAL A 11 27.15 69.34 8.32
C VAL A 11 26.97 68.03 9.11
N SER A 12 27.55 67.91 10.31
CA SER A 12 27.41 66.70 11.13
C SER A 12 25.97 66.47 11.62
N ALA A 13 25.26 67.53 12.01
CA ALA A 13 23.87 67.43 12.45
C ALA A 13 22.92 67.01 11.31
N LEU A 14 23.14 67.53 10.09
CA LEU A 14 22.30 67.21 8.93
C LEU A 14 22.51 65.75 8.46
N VAL A 15 23.75 65.27 8.38
CA VAL A 15 24.08 63.92 7.88
C VAL A 15 23.63 62.84 8.87
N THR A 16 23.82 63.07 10.18
CA THR A 16 23.47 62.07 11.21
C THR A 16 21.96 61.86 11.28
N VAL A 17 21.16 62.93 11.18
CA VAL A 17 19.69 62.84 11.19
C VAL A 17 19.18 62.10 9.95
N VAL A 18 19.74 62.35 8.77
CA VAL A 18 19.35 61.66 7.53
C VAL A 18 19.69 60.17 7.60
N LEU A 19 20.86 59.78 8.11
CA LEU A 19 21.28 58.38 8.24
C LEU A 19 20.40 57.59 9.23
N ILE A 20 20.03 58.21 10.36
CA ILE A 20 19.13 57.59 11.34
C ILE A 20 17.73 57.38 10.73
N ILE A 21 17.19 58.39 10.04
CA ILE A 21 15.88 58.28 9.38
C ILE A 21 15.90 57.19 8.30
N LEU A 22 16.97 57.12 7.49
CA LEU A 22 17.10 56.10 6.45
C LEU A 22 17.16 54.69 7.03
N SER A 23 17.96 54.49 8.10
CA SER A 23 18.13 53.20 8.76
C SER A 23 16.84 52.71 9.42
N ILE A 24 16.13 53.59 10.14
CA ILE A 24 14.81 53.28 10.71
C ILE A 24 13.80 52.95 9.62
N SER A 25 13.79 53.72 8.53
CA SER A 25 12.86 53.50 7.41
C SER A 25 13.10 52.16 6.72
N VAL A 26 14.36 51.84 6.41
CA VAL A 26 14.75 50.54 5.84
C VAL A 26 14.39 49.39 6.79
N GLY A 27 14.70 49.51 8.09
CA GLY A 27 14.37 48.48 9.07
C GLY A 27 12.87 48.17 9.14
N ILE A 28 12.01 49.20 9.15
CA ILE A 28 10.55 49.03 9.18
C ILE A 28 10.04 48.40 7.87
N ILE A 29 10.57 48.83 6.71
CA ILE A 29 10.16 48.29 5.41
C ILE A 29 10.57 46.81 5.31
N THR A 30 11.83 46.50 5.60
CA THR A 30 12.36 45.13 5.52
C THR A 30 11.64 44.19 6.48
N GLN A 31 11.31 44.63 7.70
CA GLN A 31 10.58 43.79 8.65
C GLN A 31 9.16 43.45 8.19
N LYS A 32 8.46 44.41 7.57
CA LYS A 32 7.13 44.16 6.97
C LYS A 32 7.21 43.23 5.76
N ASP A 33 8.17 43.46 4.88
CA ASP A 33 8.35 42.66 3.67
C ASP A 33 8.69 41.20 4.03
N VAL A 34 9.65 40.98 4.93
CA VAL A 34 10.06 39.63 5.39
C VAL A 34 8.88 38.88 6.04
N ALA A 35 8.13 39.52 6.93
CA ALA A 35 6.98 38.89 7.58
C ALA A 35 5.88 38.50 6.57
N SER A 36 5.62 39.37 5.58
CA SER A 36 4.63 39.09 4.54
C SER A 36 5.06 37.95 3.60
N THR A 37 6.33 37.92 3.19
CA THR A 37 6.88 36.87 2.32
C THR A 37 6.89 35.53 3.03
N LEU A 38 7.28 35.46 4.30
CA LEU A 38 7.27 34.19 5.03
C LEU A 38 5.85 33.68 5.27
N THR A 39 4.91 34.57 5.61
CA THR A 39 3.48 34.20 5.72
C THR A 39 2.98 33.61 4.41
N MET A 40 3.34 34.21 3.27
CA MET A 40 3.00 33.71 1.94
C MET A 40 3.65 32.34 1.67
N GLN A 41 4.90 32.12 2.07
CA GLN A 41 5.56 30.81 1.96
C GLN A 41 4.88 29.72 2.80
N ILE A 42 4.53 30.02 4.05
CA ILE A 42 3.80 29.09 4.94
C ILE A 42 2.43 28.79 4.35
N GLN A 43 1.72 29.81 3.87
CA GLN A 43 0.44 29.66 3.19
C GLN A 43 0.58 28.73 1.98
N HIS A 44 1.53 28.98 1.07
CA HIS A 44 1.75 28.13 -0.10
C HIS A 44 2.09 26.69 0.28
N ARG A 45 2.91 26.48 1.31
CA ARG A 45 3.26 25.15 1.83
C ARG A 45 2.04 24.41 2.35
N LEU A 46 1.27 25.02 3.26
CA LEU A 46 0.12 24.37 3.88
C LEU A 46 -1.03 24.16 2.89
N VAL A 47 -1.28 25.12 2.01
CA VAL A 47 -2.24 24.98 0.89
C VAL A 47 -1.80 23.88 -0.06
N GLY A 48 -0.52 23.82 -0.43
CA GLY A 48 0.02 22.77 -1.30
C GLY A 48 -0.10 21.38 -0.69
N LEU A 49 0.22 21.23 0.61
CA LEU A 49 0.04 19.96 1.33
C LEU A 49 -1.43 19.57 1.41
N ARG A 50 -2.32 20.51 1.76
CA ARG A 50 -3.77 20.31 1.81
C ARG A 50 -4.32 19.86 0.46
N ASP A 51 -3.95 20.52 -0.63
CA ASP A 51 -4.48 20.22 -1.96
C ASP A 51 -3.97 18.87 -2.47
N ALA A 52 -2.70 18.54 -2.20
CA ALA A 52 -2.18 17.20 -2.45
C ALA A 52 -2.94 16.12 -1.64
N LYS A 53 -3.35 16.42 -0.40
CA LYS A 53 -4.19 15.50 0.40
C LYS A 53 -5.61 15.39 -0.13
N LYS A 54 -6.22 16.50 -0.56
CA LYS A 54 -7.53 16.50 -1.20
C LYS A 54 -7.53 15.59 -2.42
N GLU A 55 -6.53 15.71 -3.29
CA GLU A 55 -6.37 14.86 -4.47
C GLU A 55 -6.19 13.37 -4.10
N GLN A 56 -5.33 13.06 -3.13
CA GLN A 56 -5.13 11.69 -2.65
C GLN A 56 -6.39 11.08 -2.04
N LEU A 57 -7.17 11.87 -1.30
CA LEU A 57 -8.45 11.43 -0.72
C LEU A 57 -9.49 11.16 -1.81
N THR A 58 -9.65 12.07 -2.78
CA THR A 58 -10.57 11.86 -3.90
C THR A 58 -10.19 10.59 -4.67
N ALA A 59 -8.91 10.42 -5.01
CA ALA A 59 -8.42 9.22 -5.70
C ALA A 59 -8.65 7.93 -4.89
N TYR A 60 -8.50 7.99 -3.57
CA TYR A 60 -8.78 6.85 -2.68
C TYR A 60 -10.26 6.46 -2.68
N PHE A 61 -11.17 7.43 -2.62
CA PHE A 61 -12.61 7.15 -2.69
C PHE A 61 -13.04 6.69 -4.08
N ASP A 62 -12.47 7.25 -5.15
CA ASP A 62 -12.70 6.78 -6.52
C ASP A 62 -12.22 5.33 -6.70
N PHE A 63 -11.08 4.98 -6.10
CA PHE A 63 -10.58 3.61 -6.08
C PHE A 63 -11.55 2.65 -5.37
N ILE A 64 -12.03 3.01 -4.17
CA ILE A 64 -13.02 2.22 -3.44
C ILE A 64 -14.33 2.09 -4.22
N ASN A 65 -14.82 3.18 -4.81
CA ASN A 65 -16.00 3.19 -5.67
C ASN A 65 -15.82 2.19 -6.82
N GLY A 66 -14.67 2.27 -7.53
CA GLY A 66 -14.34 1.35 -8.62
C GLY A 66 -14.28 -0.11 -8.18
N GLN A 67 -13.69 -0.39 -7.01
CA GLN A 67 -13.64 -1.74 -6.45
C GLN A 67 -15.01 -2.30 -6.10
N LEU A 68 -15.85 -1.50 -5.44
CA LEU A 68 -17.20 -1.87 -5.06
C LEU A 68 -18.05 -2.17 -6.30
N LEU A 69 -18.03 -1.27 -7.28
CA LEU A 69 -18.77 -1.44 -8.54
C LEU A 69 -18.30 -2.67 -9.32
N THR A 70 -16.98 -2.84 -9.47
CA THR A 70 -16.40 -4.01 -10.16
C THR A 70 -16.78 -5.31 -9.46
N LEU A 71 -16.70 -5.35 -8.13
CA LEU A 71 -17.04 -6.55 -7.36
C LEU A 71 -18.54 -6.86 -7.47
N ALA A 72 -19.41 -5.86 -7.39
CA ALA A 72 -20.87 -6.03 -7.52
C ALA A 72 -21.30 -6.55 -8.90
N GLN A 73 -20.60 -6.15 -9.96
CA GLN A 73 -20.87 -6.56 -11.34
C GLN A 73 -20.27 -7.94 -11.69
N SER A 74 -19.34 -8.46 -10.88
CA SER A 74 -18.71 -9.75 -11.15
C SER A 74 -19.72 -10.91 -11.07
N GLU A 75 -19.56 -11.89 -11.97
CA GLU A 75 -20.41 -13.09 -11.98
C GLU A 75 -20.28 -13.89 -10.67
N ALA A 76 -19.10 -13.89 -10.04
CA ALA A 76 -18.90 -14.53 -8.74
C ALA A 76 -19.78 -13.91 -7.64
N THR A 77 -19.86 -12.58 -7.58
CA THR A 77 -20.71 -11.88 -6.59
C THR A 77 -22.19 -12.01 -6.91
N ARG A 78 -22.57 -11.96 -8.19
CA ARG A 78 -23.97 -12.19 -8.62
C ARG A 78 -24.43 -13.61 -8.27
N ASP A 79 -23.62 -14.63 -8.55
CA ASP A 79 -23.91 -16.03 -8.16
C ASP A 79 -23.99 -16.17 -6.64
N ALA A 80 -23.04 -15.57 -5.90
CA ALA A 80 -23.06 -15.56 -4.44
C ALA A 80 -24.35 -14.93 -3.89
N ALA A 81 -24.75 -13.77 -4.40
CA ALA A 81 -25.97 -13.10 -3.99
C ALA A 81 -27.22 -13.95 -4.22
N VAL A 82 -27.32 -14.65 -5.36
CA VAL A 82 -28.43 -15.57 -5.66
C VAL A 82 -28.44 -16.73 -4.67
N ARG A 83 -27.29 -17.39 -4.46
CA ARG A 83 -27.18 -18.58 -3.60
C ARG A 83 -27.43 -18.26 -2.14
N PHE A 84 -26.82 -17.19 -1.62
CA PHE A 84 -27.06 -16.78 -0.23
C PHE A 84 -28.51 -16.36 -0.03
N THR A 85 -29.09 -15.54 -0.92
CA THR A 85 -30.49 -15.08 -0.77
C THR A 85 -31.50 -16.24 -0.85
N SER A 86 -31.25 -17.23 -1.71
CA SER A 86 -32.11 -18.41 -1.82
C SER A 86 -31.96 -19.35 -0.62
N ALA A 87 -30.74 -19.67 -0.23
CA ALA A 87 -30.45 -20.61 0.86
C ALA A 87 -30.70 -20.03 2.26
N PHE A 88 -30.70 -18.70 2.41
CA PHE A 88 -30.97 -18.04 3.69
C PHE A 88 -32.39 -18.28 4.22
N LYS A 89 -33.35 -18.58 3.32
CA LYS A 89 -34.75 -18.83 3.68
C LYS A 89 -34.86 -20.12 4.49
N HIS A 90 -34.91 -19.99 5.80
CA HIS A 90 -35.07 -21.11 6.72
C HIS A 90 -36.52 -21.22 7.24
N THR A 91 -37.07 -22.44 7.24
CA THR A 91 -38.41 -22.78 7.75
C THR A 91 -38.41 -23.92 8.77
N GLY A 92 -37.24 -24.31 9.28
CA GLY A 92 -37.08 -25.37 10.27
C GLY A 92 -37.22 -24.89 11.72
N GLU A 93 -37.02 -25.81 12.67
CA GLU A 93 -37.05 -25.52 14.10
C GLU A 93 -35.86 -24.64 14.53
N LEU A 94 -36.14 -23.67 15.40
CA LEU A 94 -35.12 -22.81 15.98
C LEU A 94 -34.13 -23.63 16.82
N PRO A 95 -32.82 -23.33 16.74
CA PRO A 95 -31.82 -24.00 17.55
C PRO A 95 -31.98 -23.64 19.03
N ASP A 96 -31.33 -24.43 19.89
CA ASP A 96 -31.23 -24.13 21.32
C ASP A 96 -30.51 -22.79 21.55
N GLU A 97 -31.27 -21.77 21.96
CA GLU A 97 -30.78 -20.39 22.07
C GLU A 97 -29.72 -20.20 23.16
N ARG A 98 -29.43 -21.21 24.00
CA ARG A 98 -28.45 -21.10 25.10
C ARG A 98 -27.06 -20.66 24.63
N ALA A 99 -26.59 -21.12 23.48
CA ALA A 99 -25.28 -20.71 22.94
C ALA A 99 -25.29 -19.25 22.49
N LEU A 100 -26.37 -18.83 21.81
CA LEU A 100 -26.55 -17.47 21.32
C LEU A 100 -26.76 -16.47 22.48
N GLU A 101 -27.57 -16.81 23.48
CA GLU A 101 -27.74 -16.00 24.69
C GLU A 101 -26.40 -15.79 25.42
N ARG A 102 -25.61 -16.86 25.56
CA ARG A 102 -24.27 -16.77 26.15
C ARG A 102 -23.36 -15.86 25.33
N TYR A 103 -23.36 -15.98 24.00
CA TYR A 103 -22.57 -15.10 23.14
C TYR A 103 -22.94 -13.62 23.34
N TYR A 104 -24.23 -13.28 23.33
CA TYR A 104 -24.70 -11.92 23.53
C TYR A 104 -24.31 -11.37 24.90
N ARG A 105 -24.48 -12.14 25.98
CA ARG A 105 -24.18 -11.69 27.35
C ARG A 105 -22.69 -11.67 27.68
N GLU A 106 -21.99 -12.77 27.41
CA GLU A 106 -20.65 -13.02 27.92
C GLU A 106 -19.55 -12.63 26.93
N GLU A 107 -19.72 -12.90 25.64
CA GLU A 107 -18.68 -12.59 24.64
C GLU A 107 -18.81 -11.14 24.16
N PHE A 108 -19.97 -10.78 23.60
CA PHE A 108 -20.22 -9.43 23.09
C PHE A 108 -20.43 -8.42 24.23
N GLY A 109 -21.33 -8.70 25.16
CA GLY A 109 -21.73 -7.79 26.23
C GLY A 109 -20.57 -7.33 27.12
N GLN A 110 -19.67 -8.25 27.51
CA GLN A 110 -18.51 -7.90 28.34
C GLN A 110 -17.51 -7.00 27.61
N ILE A 111 -17.29 -7.23 26.31
CA ILE A 111 -16.38 -6.40 25.51
C ILE A 111 -17.01 -5.05 25.21
N PHE A 112 -18.32 -5.03 24.95
CA PHE A 112 -19.08 -3.81 24.83
C PHE A 112 -18.93 -2.96 26.10
N GLU A 113 -19.17 -3.53 27.28
CA GLU A 113 -19.03 -2.82 28.56
C GLU A 113 -17.58 -2.35 28.77
N ARG A 114 -16.58 -3.19 28.48
CA ARG A 114 -15.17 -2.81 28.58
C ARG A 114 -14.80 -1.65 27.65
N ARG A 115 -15.35 -1.63 26.43
CA ARG A 115 -15.09 -0.60 25.40
C ARG A 115 -16.00 0.62 25.49
N ASN A 116 -17.10 0.56 26.23
CA ASN A 116 -18.07 1.65 26.34
C ASN A 116 -18.20 2.22 27.77
N GLY A 117 -17.63 1.54 28.77
CA GLY A 117 -17.70 1.91 30.19
C GLY A 117 -19.10 1.75 30.80
N THR A 118 -20.08 1.35 29.99
CA THR A 118 -21.46 1.09 30.40
C THR A 118 -21.95 -0.18 29.70
N PRO A 119 -22.68 -1.07 30.41
CA PRO A 119 -23.29 -2.23 29.77
C PRO A 119 -24.37 -1.82 28.77
N THR A 120 -24.64 -2.68 27.81
CA THR A 120 -25.79 -2.56 26.90
C THR A 120 -26.80 -3.66 27.19
N ASP A 121 -28.08 -3.42 26.89
CA ASP A 121 -29.11 -4.45 26.99
C ASP A 121 -29.00 -5.41 25.80
N THR A 122 -28.10 -6.37 25.92
CA THR A 122 -27.82 -7.37 24.89
C THR A 122 -29.01 -8.30 24.65
N LEU A 123 -29.87 -8.50 25.65
CA LEU A 123 -31.06 -9.34 25.48
C LEU A 123 -32.12 -8.64 24.65
N SER A 124 -32.33 -7.33 24.84
CA SER A 124 -33.26 -6.60 23.98
C SER A 124 -32.82 -6.63 22.51
N LEU A 125 -31.50 -6.68 22.24
CA LEU A 125 -30.98 -6.84 20.88
C LEU A 125 -31.29 -8.23 20.31
N LEU A 126 -31.11 -9.28 21.12
CA LEU A 126 -31.47 -10.66 20.76
C LEU A 126 -32.99 -10.81 20.56
N ASP A 127 -33.79 -10.19 21.41
CA ASP A 127 -35.26 -10.20 21.35
C ASP A 127 -35.81 -9.54 20.09
N ALA A 128 -35.08 -8.55 19.56
CA ALA A 128 -35.40 -7.88 18.31
C ALA A 128 -35.08 -8.72 17.05
N LEU A 129 -34.42 -9.87 17.19
CA LEU A 129 -34.11 -10.76 16.07
C LEU A 129 -35.32 -11.62 15.67
N ASP A 130 -35.56 -11.74 14.37
CA ASP A 130 -36.51 -12.70 13.83
C ASP A 130 -35.91 -14.11 13.73
N ALA A 131 -36.76 -15.08 13.36
CA ALA A 131 -36.37 -16.49 13.39
C ALA A 131 -35.17 -16.83 12.48
N PRO A 132 -35.09 -16.36 11.22
CA PRO A 132 -33.89 -16.55 10.40
C PRO A 132 -32.62 -15.94 11.01
N ALA A 133 -32.71 -14.73 11.55
CA ALA A 133 -31.56 -14.08 12.18
C ALA A 133 -31.02 -14.92 13.36
N ARG A 134 -31.90 -15.40 14.24
CA ARG A 134 -31.51 -16.25 15.38
C ARG A 134 -30.84 -17.55 14.93
N TYR A 135 -31.43 -18.22 13.93
CA TYR A 135 -30.89 -19.47 13.38
C TYR A 135 -29.47 -19.30 12.84
N TRP A 136 -29.24 -18.29 11.98
CA TRP A 136 -27.95 -18.13 11.31
C TRP A 136 -26.88 -17.53 12.21
N GLN A 137 -27.24 -16.63 13.14
CA GLN A 137 -26.28 -16.14 14.15
C GLN A 137 -25.84 -17.26 15.10
N ASP A 138 -26.76 -18.15 15.52
CA ASP A 138 -26.38 -19.30 16.34
C ASP A 138 -25.32 -20.17 15.60
N LYS A 139 -25.58 -20.50 14.33
CA LYS A 139 -24.69 -21.35 13.53
C LYS A 139 -23.32 -20.73 13.22
N TYR A 140 -23.28 -19.49 12.76
CA TYR A 140 -22.06 -18.87 12.22
C TYR A 140 -21.34 -17.94 13.20
N ILE A 141 -21.97 -17.56 14.32
CA ILE A 141 -21.37 -16.72 15.36
C ILE A 141 -21.19 -17.51 16.66
N ALA A 142 -22.28 -18.01 17.26
CA ALA A 142 -22.25 -18.60 18.60
C ALA A 142 -21.60 -19.99 18.63
N GLN A 143 -21.88 -20.84 17.63
CA GLN A 143 -21.26 -22.16 17.47
C GLN A 143 -19.89 -22.12 16.79
N ASN A 144 -19.53 -20.97 16.20
CA ASN A 144 -18.24 -20.78 15.56
C ASN A 144 -17.14 -20.70 16.62
N THR A 145 -16.25 -21.70 16.63
CA THR A 145 -15.21 -21.88 17.64
C THR A 145 -14.01 -20.94 17.46
N HIS A 146 -13.93 -20.21 16.35
CA HIS A 146 -12.88 -19.20 16.18
C HIS A 146 -13.05 -18.07 17.19
N PRO A 147 -11.94 -17.45 17.65
CA PRO A 147 -11.99 -16.29 18.53
C PRO A 147 -12.82 -15.15 17.96
N LEU A 148 -13.34 -14.31 18.85
CA LEU A 148 -13.97 -13.06 18.46
C LEU A 148 -13.00 -12.19 17.64
N GLY A 149 -13.49 -11.58 16.56
CA GLY A 149 -12.67 -10.85 15.59
C GLY A 149 -11.94 -11.76 14.59
N SER A 150 -12.19 -13.07 14.60
CA SER A 150 -11.64 -14.02 13.62
C SER A 150 -12.68 -15.05 13.16
N LYS A 151 -13.98 -14.72 13.29
CA LYS A 151 -15.08 -15.61 12.90
C LYS A 151 -15.10 -15.87 11.38
N ASN A 152 -14.50 -14.99 10.59
CA ASN A 152 -14.21 -15.16 9.17
C ASN A 152 -13.23 -16.31 8.83
N ALA A 153 -12.60 -16.97 9.80
CA ALA A 153 -11.77 -18.15 9.52
C ALA A 153 -12.59 -19.43 9.27
N LEU A 154 -13.88 -19.43 9.62
CA LEU A 154 -14.79 -20.56 9.39
C LEU A 154 -15.15 -20.68 7.91
N ASN A 155 -14.56 -21.61 7.17
CA ASN A 155 -14.87 -21.80 5.75
C ASN A 155 -16.15 -22.62 5.50
N SER A 156 -16.47 -23.59 6.36
CA SER A 156 -17.63 -24.48 6.20
C SER A 156 -18.06 -25.08 7.53
N LEU A 157 -19.36 -25.28 7.71
CA LEU A 157 -19.97 -26.04 8.81
C LEU A 157 -19.96 -27.56 8.56
N HIS A 158 -19.79 -27.98 7.30
CA HIS A 158 -19.91 -29.38 6.88
C HIS A 158 -21.28 -30.00 7.21
N ASP A 159 -22.33 -29.20 7.23
CA ASP A 159 -23.69 -29.63 7.62
C ASP A 159 -24.57 -30.04 6.43
N GLY A 160 -24.05 -29.91 5.21
CA GLY A 160 -24.74 -30.29 3.97
C GLY A 160 -25.84 -29.32 3.55
N SER A 161 -26.01 -28.19 4.23
CA SER A 161 -26.99 -27.17 3.85
C SER A 161 -26.60 -26.47 2.55
N GLU A 162 -27.60 -25.95 1.82
CA GLU A 162 -27.35 -25.14 0.63
C GLU A 162 -26.57 -23.86 0.97
N TYR A 163 -26.82 -23.29 2.16
CA TYR A 163 -26.10 -22.11 2.64
C TYR A 163 -24.64 -22.43 2.90
N ASP A 164 -24.33 -23.53 3.60
CA ASP A 164 -22.95 -23.96 3.83
C ASP A 164 -22.22 -24.28 2.52
N SER A 165 -22.92 -24.87 1.55
CA SER A 165 -22.37 -25.10 0.22
C SER A 165 -22.03 -23.80 -0.51
N ALA A 166 -22.89 -22.78 -0.44
CA ALA A 166 -22.63 -21.45 -0.97
C ALA A 166 -21.48 -20.75 -0.22
N HIS A 167 -21.46 -20.86 1.11
CA HIS A 167 -20.43 -20.30 1.96
C HIS A 167 -19.06 -20.89 1.61
N ARG A 168 -18.93 -22.23 1.55
CA ARG A 168 -17.69 -22.91 1.18
C ARG A 168 -17.17 -22.53 -0.20
N LEU A 169 -18.08 -22.23 -1.14
CA LEU A 169 -17.73 -21.83 -2.50
C LEU A 169 -17.24 -20.38 -2.59
N HIS A 170 -17.95 -19.43 -1.97
CA HIS A 170 -17.71 -17.99 -2.18
C HIS A 170 -16.95 -17.29 -1.05
N HIS A 171 -17.00 -17.80 0.18
CA HIS A 171 -16.37 -17.15 1.32
C HIS A 171 -14.85 -16.96 1.17
N PRO A 172 -14.07 -17.95 0.68
CA PRO A 172 -12.63 -17.76 0.50
C PRO A 172 -12.28 -16.58 -0.41
N PHE A 173 -13.08 -16.35 -1.46
CA PHE A 173 -12.90 -15.24 -2.39
C PHE A 173 -13.12 -13.88 -1.69
N PHE A 174 -14.26 -13.69 -1.04
CA PHE A 174 -14.54 -12.43 -0.33
C PHE A 174 -13.61 -12.19 0.86
N ASN A 175 -13.23 -13.24 1.60
CA ASN A 175 -12.27 -13.13 2.70
C ASN A 175 -10.89 -12.71 2.18
N THR A 176 -10.44 -13.26 1.05
CA THR A 176 -9.20 -12.85 0.39
C THR A 176 -9.28 -11.41 -0.11
N PHE A 177 -10.39 -11.02 -0.74
CA PHE A 177 -10.60 -9.65 -1.20
C PHE A 177 -10.57 -8.65 -0.05
N LEU A 178 -11.28 -8.94 1.05
CA LEU A 178 -11.28 -8.14 2.27
C LEU A 178 -9.86 -7.97 2.80
N ALA A 179 -9.12 -9.07 2.99
CA ALA A 179 -7.77 -9.05 3.52
C ALA A 179 -6.78 -8.29 2.61
N GLN A 180 -6.90 -8.45 1.29
CA GLN A 180 -6.02 -7.81 0.31
C GLN A 180 -6.16 -6.29 0.31
N PHE A 181 -7.39 -5.79 0.44
CA PHE A 181 -7.68 -4.35 0.37
C PHE A 181 -7.91 -3.69 1.72
N GLY A 182 -7.91 -4.48 2.80
CA GLY A 182 -7.97 -4.01 4.19
C GLY A 182 -9.35 -3.58 4.65
N TYR A 183 -10.43 -3.94 3.95
CA TYR A 183 -11.80 -3.62 4.37
C TYR A 183 -12.11 -4.22 5.75
N TYR A 184 -12.96 -3.55 6.54
CA TYR A 184 -13.34 -4.09 7.85
C TYR A 184 -14.33 -5.26 7.71
N ASP A 185 -15.33 -5.09 6.84
CA ASP A 185 -16.28 -6.14 6.47
C ASP A 185 -16.87 -5.90 5.08
N ILE A 186 -17.36 -6.98 4.46
CA ILE A 186 -18.08 -7.00 3.19
C ILE A 186 -19.40 -7.73 3.40
N PHE A 187 -20.49 -7.05 3.05
CA PHE A 187 -21.84 -7.56 3.23
C PHE A 187 -22.54 -7.79 1.89
N ILE A 188 -23.35 -8.84 1.82
CA ILE A 188 -24.40 -8.97 0.80
C ILE A 188 -25.73 -8.94 1.53
N VAL A 189 -26.58 -7.98 1.15
CA VAL A 189 -27.89 -7.76 1.77
C VAL A 189 -28.99 -8.04 0.76
N ASP A 190 -29.93 -8.92 1.09
CA ASP A 190 -31.08 -9.20 0.23
C ASP A 190 -31.94 -7.94 0.05
N ALA A 191 -32.19 -7.55 -1.19
CA ALA A 191 -32.87 -6.29 -1.50
C ALA A 191 -34.34 -6.28 -1.07
N GLN A 192 -34.97 -7.45 -1.00
CA GLN A 192 -36.39 -7.58 -0.67
C GLN A 192 -36.63 -7.59 0.85
N SER A 193 -36.00 -8.53 1.56
CA SER A 193 -36.19 -8.72 3.00
C SER A 193 -35.33 -7.79 3.86
N GLY A 194 -34.25 -7.26 3.28
CA GLY A 194 -33.26 -6.45 3.97
C GLY A 194 -32.31 -7.23 4.87
N HIS A 195 -32.33 -8.56 4.84
CA HIS A 195 -31.42 -9.36 5.66
C HIS A 195 -29.99 -9.29 5.14
N VAL A 196 -29.03 -9.14 6.06
CA VAL A 196 -27.60 -9.35 5.79
C VAL A 196 -27.38 -10.85 5.58
N VAL A 197 -27.62 -11.33 4.36
CA VAL A 197 -27.54 -12.76 4.02
C VAL A 197 -26.11 -13.26 3.98
N TYR A 198 -25.11 -12.37 3.95
CA TYR A 198 -23.70 -12.71 4.04
C TYR A 198 -22.90 -11.55 4.66
N SER A 199 -21.94 -11.90 5.53
CA SER A 199 -20.89 -11.04 6.08
C SER A 199 -19.60 -11.86 6.13
N VAL A 200 -18.46 -11.22 5.86
CA VAL A 200 -17.15 -11.88 6.00
C VAL A 200 -16.84 -12.07 7.48
N PHE A 201 -16.87 -10.97 8.26
CA PHE A 201 -16.44 -10.93 9.66
C PHE A 201 -17.44 -11.53 10.65
N LYS A 202 -18.73 -11.56 10.30
CA LYS A 202 -19.83 -12.15 11.07
C LYS A 202 -19.95 -11.59 12.48
N GLU A 203 -20.31 -10.32 12.56
CA GLU A 203 -20.68 -9.66 13.82
C GLU A 203 -22.20 -9.69 14.04
N LEU A 204 -22.71 -8.97 15.04
CA LEU A 204 -24.13 -8.98 15.39
C LEU A 204 -25.06 -8.48 14.28
N ASP A 205 -24.55 -7.78 13.27
CA ASP A 205 -25.32 -7.36 12.10
C ASP A 205 -25.64 -8.50 11.12
N TYR A 206 -24.84 -9.56 11.11
CA TYR A 206 -25.04 -10.70 10.23
C TYR A 206 -26.40 -11.34 10.48
N ALA A 207 -27.07 -11.74 9.40
CA ALA A 207 -28.42 -12.29 9.37
C ALA A 207 -29.55 -11.36 9.86
N THR A 208 -29.28 -10.11 10.24
CA THR A 208 -30.33 -9.17 10.70
C THR A 208 -30.97 -8.41 9.55
N SER A 209 -32.24 -8.00 9.70
CA SER A 209 -32.93 -7.16 8.72
C SER A 209 -32.59 -5.67 8.92
N LEU A 210 -32.00 -5.06 7.89
CA LEU A 210 -31.72 -3.62 7.80
C LEU A 210 -32.96 -2.76 7.49
N LEU A 211 -34.14 -3.39 7.35
CA LEU A 211 -35.43 -2.69 7.19
C LEU A 211 -36.24 -2.64 8.49
N ARG A 212 -36.20 -3.70 9.31
CA ARG A 212 -37.08 -3.87 10.47
C ARG A 212 -36.40 -4.41 11.74
N GLY A 213 -35.12 -4.79 11.67
CA GLY A 213 -34.34 -5.33 12.77
C GLY A 213 -33.62 -4.26 13.61
N PRO A 214 -32.79 -4.68 14.58
CA PRO A 214 -32.15 -3.78 15.55
C PRO A 214 -31.22 -2.74 14.91
N TYR A 215 -30.63 -3.03 13.76
CA TYR A 215 -29.69 -2.15 13.08
C TYR A 215 -30.30 -1.37 11.90
N ALA A 216 -31.63 -1.35 11.77
CA ALA A 216 -32.30 -0.62 10.69
C ALA A 216 -31.99 0.89 10.71
N GLN A 217 -31.82 1.51 11.88
CA GLN A 217 -31.50 2.94 12.00
C GLN A 217 -30.00 3.26 12.03
N SER A 218 -29.14 2.25 11.81
CA SER A 218 -27.68 2.46 11.75
C SER A 218 -27.23 3.03 10.39
N GLY A 219 -25.96 3.46 10.31
CA GLY A 219 -25.32 3.82 9.04
C GLY A 219 -25.39 2.73 7.97
N LEU A 220 -25.22 1.45 8.36
CA LEU A 220 -25.38 0.29 7.47
C LEU A 220 -26.83 0.19 6.94
N GLY A 221 -27.82 0.38 7.80
CA GLY A 221 -29.23 0.40 7.40
C GLY A 221 -29.58 1.57 6.49
N ALA A 222 -29.01 2.75 6.75
CA ALA A 222 -29.20 3.95 5.93
C ALA A 222 -28.59 3.77 4.53
N VAL A 223 -27.33 3.30 4.43
CA VAL A 223 -26.66 3.09 3.14
C VAL A 223 -27.36 2.01 2.32
N PHE A 224 -27.84 0.93 2.95
CA PHE A 224 -28.60 -0.11 2.29
C PHE A 224 -29.89 0.44 1.66
N ARG A 225 -30.67 1.22 2.43
CA ARG A 225 -31.91 1.84 1.93
C ARG A 225 -31.68 2.78 0.76
N ALA A 226 -30.57 3.53 0.78
CA ALA A 226 -30.19 4.39 -0.33
C ALA A 226 -29.79 3.54 -1.56
N ALA A 227 -28.85 2.61 -1.39
CA ALA A 227 -28.30 1.80 -2.48
C ALA A 227 -29.34 0.92 -3.19
N ARG A 228 -30.31 0.34 -2.46
CA ARG A 228 -31.33 -0.53 -3.08
C ARG A 228 -32.22 0.17 -4.09
N THR A 229 -32.27 1.51 -4.07
CA THR A 229 -33.06 2.33 -5.00
C THR A 229 -32.22 2.97 -6.11
N LEU A 230 -30.89 2.82 -6.04
CA LEU A 230 -29.99 3.35 -7.06
C LEU A 230 -30.02 2.51 -8.34
N PRO A 231 -29.72 3.10 -9.51
CA PRO A 231 -29.43 2.34 -10.71
C PRO A 231 -28.09 1.59 -10.59
N GLU A 232 -27.90 0.56 -11.43
CA GLU A 232 -26.61 -0.14 -11.55
C GLU A 232 -25.51 0.84 -11.97
N GLY A 233 -24.36 0.81 -11.27
CA GLY A 233 -23.24 1.72 -11.54
C GLY A 233 -23.14 2.92 -10.60
N GLU A 234 -24.14 3.17 -9.76
CA GLU A 234 -24.11 4.23 -8.75
C GLU A 234 -23.78 3.69 -7.35
N VAL A 235 -23.28 4.57 -6.48
CA VAL A 235 -22.87 4.26 -5.11
C VAL A 235 -23.61 5.14 -4.10
N ALA A 236 -24.02 4.54 -2.99
CA ALA A 236 -24.50 5.24 -1.81
C ALA A 236 -23.41 5.25 -0.74
N PHE A 237 -23.33 6.33 0.03
CA PHE A 237 -22.35 6.50 1.09
C PHE A 237 -23.01 6.93 2.41
N ALA A 238 -22.64 6.25 3.49
CA ALA A 238 -22.95 6.64 4.86
C ALA A 238 -21.66 7.06 5.57
N ASP A 239 -21.69 8.26 6.13
CA ASP A 239 -20.58 8.85 6.87
C ASP A 239 -20.33 8.10 8.19
N PHE A 240 -19.23 8.41 8.87
CA PHE A 240 -18.85 7.83 10.14
C PHE A 240 -19.86 8.14 11.25
N GLU A 241 -20.46 7.09 11.79
CA GLU A 241 -21.37 7.15 12.94
C GLU A 241 -21.04 6.03 13.93
N PRO A 242 -21.35 6.18 15.23
CA PRO A 242 -21.20 5.09 16.20
C PRO A 242 -21.98 3.85 15.77
N TYR A 243 -21.30 2.71 15.67
CA TYR A 243 -21.89 1.47 15.17
C TYR A 243 -21.84 0.35 16.21
N SER A 244 -23.01 -0.02 16.73
CA SER A 244 -23.13 -0.95 17.86
C SER A 244 -22.50 -2.33 17.64
N PRO A 245 -22.61 -2.98 16.46
CA PRO A 245 -21.92 -4.25 16.20
C PRO A 245 -20.40 -4.14 16.35
N SER A 246 -19.81 -3.01 15.94
CA SER A 246 -18.40 -2.68 16.19
C SER A 246 -18.17 -2.00 17.55
N TYR A 247 -18.95 -2.36 18.57
CA TYR A 247 -18.84 -1.87 19.94
C TYR A 247 -18.96 -0.34 20.08
N ASN A 248 -19.74 0.32 19.22
CA ASN A 248 -19.87 1.78 19.08
C ASN A 248 -18.62 2.51 18.57
N ALA A 249 -17.62 1.79 18.05
CA ALA A 249 -16.60 2.44 17.23
C ALA A 249 -17.26 3.11 16.02
N ALA A 250 -16.68 4.21 15.54
CA ALA A 250 -17.18 4.91 14.38
C ALA A 250 -17.01 4.04 13.12
N ALA A 251 -18.10 3.81 12.38
CA ALA A 251 -18.08 3.06 11.13
C ALA A 251 -18.73 3.87 10.01
N SER A 252 -18.16 3.76 8.82
CA SER A 252 -18.67 4.35 7.58
C SER A 252 -18.86 3.23 6.56
N PHE A 253 -19.87 3.37 5.70
CA PHE A 253 -20.26 2.33 4.76
C PHE A 253 -20.44 2.91 3.36
N ILE A 254 -20.10 2.11 2.36
CA ILE A 254 -20.39 2.38 0.96
C ILE A 254 -21.10 1.19 0.34
N ALA A 255 -22.14 1.44 -0.46
CA ALA A 255 -22.98 0.38 -1.00
C ALA A 255 -23.41 0.62 -2.45
N THR A 256 -23.64 -0.46 -3.18
CA THR A 256 -24.15 -0.43 -4.57
C THR A 256 -25.09 -1.60 -4.81
N PRO A 257 -26.13 -1.46 -5.65
CA PRO A 257 -27.02 -2.57 -5.98
C PRO A 257 -26.30 -3.65 -6.81
N ILE A 258 -26.60 -4.92 -6.49
CA ILE A 258 -26.29 -6.08 -7.33
C ILE A 258 -27.52 -6.35 -8.20
N VAL A 259 -27.39 -6.07 -9.50
CA VAL A 259 -28.50 -6.16 -10.45
C VAL A 259 -28.39 -7.42 -11.31
N ARG A 260 -29.52 -8.08 -11.57
CA ARG A 260 -29.65 -9.20 -12.51
C ARG A 260 -30.95 -9.06 -13.29
N ASN A 261 -30.90 -9.14 -14.62
CA ASN A 261 -32.06 -8.98 -15.50
C ASN A 261 -32.83 -7.66 -15.24
N SER A 262 -32.12 -6.57 -14.97
CA SER A 262 -32.68 -5.24 -14.65
C SER A 262 -33.45 -5.16 -13.33
N GLU A 263 -33.34 -6.16 -12.45
CA GLU A 263 -33.88 -6.14 -11.10
C GLU A 263 -32.76 -6.13 -10.06
N THR A 264 -32.90 -5.29 -9.03
CA THR A 264 -31.98 -5.30 -7.88
C THR A 264 -32.23 -6.54 -7.04
N LEU A 265 -31.29 -7.49 -7.10
CA LEU A 265 -31.36 -8.75 -6.36
C LEU A 265 -30.93 -8.56 -4.91
N ALA A 266 -29.80 -7.91 -4.72
CA ALA A 266 -29.15 -7.68 -3.44
C ALA A 266 -28.41 -6.34 -3.47
N VAL A 267 -27.81 -5.97 -2.36
CA VAL A 267 -26.92 -4.80 -2.24
C VAL A 267 -25.59 -5.29 -1.70
N LEU A 268 -24.51 -4.93 -2.39
CA LEU A 268 -23.15 -5.12 -1.88
C LEU A 268 -22.79 -3.91 -1.02
N VAL A 269 -22.25 -4.15 0.18
CA VAL A 269 -21.81 -3.08 1.08
C VAL A 269 -20.39 -3.36 1.55
N PHE A 270 -19.53 -2.34 1.54
CA PHE A 270 -18.25 -2.35 2.23
C PHE A 270 -18.30 -1.46 3.46
N GLN A 271 -17.75 -1.96 4.57
CA GLN A 271 -17.38 -1.10 5.69
C GLN A 271 -15.99 -0.52 5.44
N MET A 272 -15.91 0.81 5.46
CA MET A 272 -14.74 1.58 5.02
C MET A 272 -13.50 1.30 5.88
N PRO A 273 -12.31 1.14 5.26
CA PRO A 273 -11.08 0.96 6.00
C PRO A 273 -10.52 2.30 6.48
N ILE A 274 -10.71 2.56 7.77
CA ILE A 274 -10.31 3.83 8.40
C ILE A 274 -8.79 4.02 8.43
N ASP A 275 -8.03 2.93 8.56
CA ASP A 275 -6.57 2.98 8.68
C ASP A 275 -5.92 3.52 7.41
N ARG A 276 -6.45 3.17 6.22
CA ARG A 276 -5.97 3.72 4.95
C ARG A 276 -6.23 5.22 4.81
N LEU A 277 -7.38 5.68 5.30
CA LEU A 277 -7.70 7.11 5.33
C LEU A 277 -6.74 7.86 6.29
N ASN A 278 -6.46 7.26 7.45
CA ASN A 278 -5.47 7.79 8.41
C ASN A 278 -4.06 7.82 7.82
N ASP A 279 -3.64 6.76 7.11
CA ASP A 279 -2.34 6.67 6.45
C ASP A 279 -2.14 7.78 5.43
N ILE A 280 -3.20 8.11 4.66
CA ILE A 280 -3.16 9.23 3.71
C ILE A 280 -2.89 10.52 4.48
N LEU A 281 -3.67 10.86 5.50
CA LEU A 281 -3.54 12.16 6.20
C LEU A 281 -2.29 12.26 7.07
N THR A 282 -1.80 11.15 7.58
CA THR A 282 -0.62 11.11 8.47
C THR A 282 0.68 10.81 7.72
N TYR A 283 0.64 10.61 6.40
CA TYR A 283 1.76 10.11 5.62
C TYR A 283 2.35 8.80 6.19
N GLN A 284 1.50 7.86 6.63
CA GLN A 284 1.91 6.64 7.32
C GLN A 284 2.84 6.94 8.50
N GLN A 285 2.49 7.96 9.29
CA GLN A 285 3.27 8.47 10.41
C GLN A 285 4.64 9.10 10.06
N ASN A 286 4.91 9.37 8.78
CA ASN A 286 6.15 9.98 8.31
C ASN A 286 6.01 11.50 8.04
N TRP A 287 5.13 12.18 8.79
CA TRP A 287 4.80 13.60 8.61
C TRP A 287 6.01 14.54 8.69
N ARG A 288 6.99 14.29 9.56
CA ARG A 288 8.21 15.11 9.69
C ARG A 288 9.00 15.17 8.37
N ALA A 289 9.29 14.00 7.79
CA ALA A 289 10.05 13.91 6.54
C ALA A 289 9.25 14.39 5.32
N ARG A 290 7.92 14.53 5.45
CA ARG A 290 7.01 15.00 4.41
C ARG A 290 6.66 16.49 4.52
N GLY A 291 7.38 17.22 5.38
CA GLY A 291 7.26 18.67 5.45
C GLY A 291 6.06 19.14 6.27
N LEU A 292 5.57 18.36 7.22
CA LEU A 292 4.66 18.85 8.28
C LEU A 292 5.42 19.34 9.53
N GLY A 293 6.74 19.15 9.62
CA GLY A 293 7.52 19.66 10.74
C GLY A 293 7.14 19.01 12.08
N GLU A 294 7.38 19.72 13.18
CA GLU A 294 7.20 19.20 14.55
C GLU A 294 5.77 19.26 15.04
N SER A 295 4.96 20.21 14.57
CA SER A 295 3.57 20.43 15.03
C SER A 295 2.54 20.34 13.90
N GLY A 296 2.94 20.22 12.65
CA GLY A 296 1.98 20.25 11.55
C GLY A 296 1.11 19.01 11.47
N GLU A 297 -0.18 19.17 11.21
CA GLU A 297 -1.10 18.07 11.03
C GLU A 297 -2.08 18.32 9.87
N THR A 298 -2.58 17.24 9.29
CA THR A 298 -3.72 17.31 8.38
C THR A 298 -4.80 16.37 8.87
N TYR A 299 -6.05 16.82 8.87
CA TYR A 299 -7.17 16.04 9.38
C TYR A 299 -8.47 16.42 8.67
N LEU A 300 -9.44 15.49 8.74
CA LEU A 300 -10.78 15.66 8.19
C LEU A 300 -11.80 15.90 9.30
N VAL A 301 -12.78 16.75 9.03
CA VAL A 301 -13.92 17.01 9.93
C VAL A 301 -15.22 16.90 9.15
N GLY A 302 -16.18 16.15 9.70
CA GLY A 302 -17.50 16.00 9.11
C GLY A 302 -18.41 17.21 9.35
N SER A 303 -19.55 17.24 8.68
CA SER A 303 -20.59 18.28 8.86
C SER A 303 -21.18 18.34 10.28
N ASP A 304 -20.99 17.30 11.08
CA ASP A 304 -21.31 17.23 12.51
C ASP A 304 -20.22 17.82 13.42
N PHE A 305 -19.20 18.44 12.83
CA PHE A 305 -18.01 18.98 13.50
C PHE A 305 -17.14 17.94 14.21
N LYS A 306 -17.26 16.66 13.88
CA LYS A 306 -16.40 15.62 14.47
C LYS A 306 -15.34 15.13 13.49
N MET A 307 -14.16 14.79 13.99
CA MET A 307 -13.08 14.29 13.15
C MET A 307 -13.47 13.01 12.39
N ARG A 308 -13.01 12.89 11.14
CA ARG A 308 -13.11 11.68 10.29
C ARG A 308 -11.79 10.96 10.11
N SER A 309 -10.74 11.52 10.71
CA SER A 309 -9.38 10.97 10.69
C SER A 309 -8.75 11.04 12.08
N MET A 310 -7.70 10.24 12.26
CA MET A 310 -6.89 10.25 13.46
C MET A 310 -6.12 11.58 13.58
N SER A 311 -6.15 12.21 14.75
CA SER A 311 -5.23 13.30 15.06
C SER A 311 -3.80 12.77 15.13
N ARG A 312 -2.85 13.51 14.55
CA ARG A 312 -1.43 13.19 14.63
C ARG A 312 -0.97 13.11 16.09
N PHE A 313 -1.42 14.04 16.92
CA PHE A 313 -0.97 14.13 18.31
C PHE A 313 -1.39 12.93 19.15
N LEU A 314 -2.54 12.33 18.86
CA LEU A 314 -2.97 11.07 19.49
C LEU A 314 -2.01 9.91 19.14
N LEU A 315 -1.53 9.86 17.89
CA LEU A 315 -0.59 8.84 17.43
C LEU A 315 0.83 9.05 17.96
N GLU A 316 1.27 10.31 18.13
CA GLU A 316 2.60 10.64 18.63
C GLU A 316 2.76 10.42 20.13
N ASP A 317 1.84 10.98 20.91
CA ASP A 317 1.83 10.88 22.37
C ASP A 317 0.42 11.04 22.89
N LYS A 318 -0.25 9.90 23.04
CA LYS A 318 -1.61 9.82 23.59
C LYS A 318 -1.75 10.50 24.94
N ALA A 319 -0.79 10.34 25.86
CA ALA A 319 -0.91 10.90 27.21
C ALA A 319 -0.87 12.44 27.16
N SER A 320 0.08 12.99 26.41
CA SER A 320 0.16 14.44 26.19
C SER A 320 -1.06 14.98 25.44
N TYR A 321 -1.56 14.25 24.44
CA TYR A 321 -2.77 14.63 23.70
C TYR A 321 -3.99 14.75 24.61
N LEU A 322 -4.28 13.73 25.44
CA LEU A 322 -5.41 13.77 26.36
C LEU A 322 -5.29 14.94 27.36
N GLN A 323 -4.08 15.21 27.86
CA GLN A 323 -3.83 16.35 28.75
C GLN A 323 -4.08 17.70 28.05
N VAL A 324 -3.71 17.83 26.78
CA VAL A 324 -3.99 19.04 25.98
C VAL A 324 -5.49 19.22 25.78
N LEU A 325 -6.26 18.15 25.54
CA LEU A 325 -7.72 18.22 25.44
C LEU A 325 -8.38 18.64 26.77
N GLU A 326 -7.86 18.19 27.91
CA GLU A 326 -8.32 18.65 29.23
C GLU A 326 -8.09 20.16 29.40
N GLN A 327 -6.92 20.65 29.02
CA GLN A 327 -6.58 22.09 29.07
C GLN A 327 -7.45 22.92 28.13
N ALA A 328 -7.78 22.36 26.96
CA ALA A 328 -8.71 22.94 25.99
C ALA A 328 -10.18 22.86 26.43
N ARG A 329 -10.47 22.26 27.60
CA ARG A 329 -11.82 22.09 28.18
C ARG A 329 -12.76 21.25 27.31
N VAL A 330 -12.23 20.25 26.64
CA VAL A 330 -13.04 19.21 25.99
C VAL A 330 -13.81 18.43 27.06
N ASP A 331 -15.02 17.99 26.74
CA ASP A 331 -15.87 17.22 27.65
C ASP A 331 -15.12 15.97 28.15
N PRO A 332 -15.00 15.75 29.48
CA PRO A 332 -14.35 14.56 30.04
C PRO A 332 -14.88 13.23 29.49
N ALA A 333 -16.16 13.16 29.12
CA ALA A 333 -16.74 11.97 28.51
C ALA A 333 -16.17 11.69 27.11
N VAL A 334 -15.87 12.73 26.33
CA VAL A 334 -15.22 12.61 25.02
C VAL A 334 -13.77 12.18 25.19
N ILE A 335 -13.02 12.78 26.13
CA ILE A 335 -11.63 12.42 26.42
C ILE A 335 -11.54 10.95 26.84
N ALA A 336 -12.42 10.51 27.75
CA ALA A 336 -12.49 9.11 28.19
C ALA A 336 -12.86 8.15 27.04
N ALA A 337 -13.74 8.58 26.12
CA ALA A 337 -14.06 7.80 24.93
C ALA A 337 -12.86 7.69 23.99
N ILE A 338 -12.13 8.78 23.73
CA ILE A 338 -10.93 8.78 22.88
C ILE A 338 -9.86 7.85 23.48
N ASP A 339 -9.63 7.92 24.80
CA ASP A 339 -8.68 7.04 25.48
C ASP A 339 -9.04 5.55 25.32
N ARG A 340 -10.31 5.21 25.52
CA ARG A 340 -10.76 3.82 25.53
C ARG A 340 -10.92 3.21 24.13
N PHE A 341 -11.38 3.99 23.15
CA PHE A 341 -11.48 3.55 21.76
C PHE A 341 -10.18 3.70 20.98
N ASP A 342 -9.21 4.41 21.55
CA ASP A 342 -7.91 4.70 20.93
C ASP A 342 -8.06 5.40 19.56
N THR A 343 -9.03 6.32 19.47
CA THR A 343 -9.30 7.05 18.23
C THR A 343 -9.91 8.43 18.48
N SER A 344 -9.61 9.40 17.62
CA SER A 344 -10.32 10.68 17.56
C SER A 344 -11.54 10.65 16.62
N VAL A 345 -11.66 9.63 15.77
CA VAL A 345 -12.68 9.59 14.71
C VAL A 345 -14.08 9.42 15.30
N GLY A 346 -15.00 10.29 14.88
CA GLY A 346 -16.38 10.32 15.39
C GLY A 346 -16.51 10.77 16.85
N LEU A 347 -15.40 11.20 17.49
CA LEU A 347 -15.36 11.58 18.90
C LEU A 347 -14.87 13.01 19.09
N GLN A 348 -13.67 13.35 18.59
CA GLN A 348 -13.09 14.68 18.76
C GLN A 348 -13.89 15.72 17.99
N THR A 349 -14.43 16.70 18.71
CA THR A 349 -15.16 17.82 18.11
C THR A 349 -14.20 18.94 17.74
N VAL A 350 -14.34 19.49 16.54
CA VAL A 350 -13.54 20.60 16.00
C VAL A 350 -14.50 21.61 15.40
N ARG A 351 -14.76 22.70 16.13
CA ARG A 351 -15.61 23.80 15.66
C ARG A 351 -14.83 25.10 15.67
N THR A 352 -14.07 25.32 14.61
CA THR A 352 -13.28 26.53 14.38
C THR A 352 -13.86 27.33 13.23
N GLN A 353 -13.50 28.61 13.13
CA GLN A 353 -13.89 29.46 11.99
C GLN A 353 -13.47 28.84 10.64
N ALA A 354 -12.29 28.20 10.59
CA ALA A 354 -11.77 27.58 9.39
C ALA A 354 -12.56 26.32 8.98
N VAL A 355 -12.97 25.48 9.96
CA VAL A 355 -13.85 24.33 9.69
C VAL A 355 -15.23 24.79 9.22
N GLU A 356 -15.83 25.80 9.86
CA GLU A 356 -17.13 26.34 9.42
C GLU A 356 -17.05 26.92 7.99
N ALA A 357 -15.95 27.62 7.66
CA ALA A 357 -15.71 28.12 6.31
C ALA A 357 -15.54 26.98 5.30
N ALA A 358 -14.72 25.98 5.61
CA ALA A 358 -14.53 24.79 4.77
C ALA A 358 -15.84 24.03 4.52
N LEU A 359 -16.63 23.74 5.56
CA LEU A 359 -17.93 23.06 5.40
C LEU A 359 -18.94 23.87 4.59
N SER A 360 -18.77 25.20 4.49
CA SER A 360 -19.57 26.07 3.62
C SER A 360 -19.07 26.16 2.17
N GLY A 361 -18.05 25.38 1.80
CA GLY A 361 -17.44 25.36 0.47
C GLY A 361 -16.38 26.44 0.24
N GLN A 362 -15.86 27.06 1.30
CA GLN A 362 -14.80 28.06 1.19
C GLN A 362 -13.42 27.44 1.38
N SER A 363 -12.48 27.84 0.55
CA SER A 363 -11.07 27.49 0.71
C SER A 363 -10.27 28.73 1.10
N GLY A 364 -9.33 28.59 2.03
CA GLY A 364 -8.57 29.74 2.50
C GLY A 364 -7.39 29.39 3.38
N PHE A 365 -6.80 30.44 3.93
CA PHE A 365 -5.72 30.41 4.89
C PHE A 365 -5.98 31.48 5.96
N ALA A 366 -5.85 31.10 7.23
CA ALA A 366 -6.02 32.02 8.34
C ALA A 366 -5.18 31.60 9.55
N ILE A 367 -4.85 32.57 10.42
CA ILE A 367 -4.35 32.25 11.76
C ILE A 367 -5.56 32.14 12.69
N ILE A 368 -5.76 30.97 13.28
CA ILE A 368 -6.90 30.68 14.15
C ILE A 368 -6.44 29.98 15.44
N GLN A 369 -7.35 29.84 16.40
CA GLN A 369 -7.18 28.90 17.51
C GLN A 369 -7.77 27.56 17.08
N ASP A 370 -7.00 26.48 17.19
CA ASP A 370 -7.44 25.13 16.85
C ASP A 370 -8.24 24.47 17.98
N TYR A 371 -8.57 23.19 17.83
CA TYR A 371 -9.29 22.42 18.87
C TYR A 371 -8.48 22.17 20.14
N ARG A 372 -7.15 22.37 20.11
CA ARG A 372 -6.25 22.33 21.27
C ARG A 372 -6.18 23.69 21.96
N ASN A 373 -6.86 24.71 21.43
CA ASN A 373 -6.75 26.10 21.85
C ASN A 373 -5.31 26.65 21.70
N VAL A 374 -4.63 26.20 20.65
CA VAL A 374 -3.30 26.66 20.23
C VAL A 374 -3.45 27.51 18.96
N ALA A 375 -2.68 28.60 18.88
CA ALA A 375 -2.68 29.44 17.69
C ALA A 375 -1.96 28.72 16.55
N VAL A 376 -2.65 28.49 15.44
CA VAL A 376 -2.14 27.76 14.28
C VAL A 376 -2.29 28.57 12.99
N ALA A 377 -1.36 28.39 12.07
CA ALA A 377 -1.55 28.70 10.67
C ALA A 377 -2.38 27.58 10.03
N SER A 378 -3.59 27.89 9.58
CA SER A 378 -4.57 26.91 9.10
C SER A 378 -4.92 27.15 7.64
N ALA A 379 -4.60 26.18 6.78
CA ALA A 379 -5.11 26.09 5.43
C ALA A 379 -6.28 25.12 5.40
N TYR A 380 -7.42 25.56 4.87
CA TYR A 380 -8.69 24.81 4.94
C TYR A 380 -9.40 24.78 3.59
N THR A 381 -10.10 23.70 3.28
CA THR A 381 -10.91 23.51 2.07
C THR A 381 -12.00 22.47 2.33
N ASP A 382 -13.06 22.47 1.53
CA ASP A 382 -14.03 21.38 1.48
C ASP A 382 -13.47 20.18 0.70
N VAL A 383 -13.97 18.98 0.98
CA VAL A 383 -13.80 17.79 0.16
C VAL A 383 -15.17 17.13 0.05
N GLU A 384 -15.66 16.97 -1.18
CA GLU A 384 -16.94 16.32 -1.44
C GLU A 384 -16.70 14.84 -1.77
N ILE A 385 -17.20 13.95 -0.91
CA ILE A 385 -17.09 12.50 -1.05
C ILE A 385 -18.49 11.92 -1.13
N ASN A 386 -18.87 11.40 -2.31
CA ASN A 386 -20.14 10.71 -2.55
C ASN A 386 -21.37 11.49 -1.98
N GLY A 387 -21.40 12.81 -2.21
CA GLY A 387 -22.49 13.70 -1.76
C GLY A 387 -22.42 14.13 -0.28
N LYS A 388 -21.31 13.86 0.42
CA LYS A 388 -21.03 14.37 1.77
C LYS A 388 -19.87 15.37 1.71
N THR A 389 -20.03 16.50 2.38
CA THR A 389 -18.98 17.52 2.49
C THR A 389 -18.21 17.34 3.80
N TRP A 390 -16.90 17.19 3.69
CA TRP A 390 -15.96 17.21 4.81
C TRP A 390 -15.06 18.46 4.71
N ALA A 391 -14.63 18.99 5.85
CA ALA A 391 -13.57 19.98 5.90
C ALA A 391 -12.22 19.27 6.00
N LEU A 392 -11.30 19.62 5.10
CA LEU A 392 -9.91 19.19 5.15
C LEU A 392 -9.05 20.34 5.66
N MET A 393 -8.33 20.05 6.74
CA MET A 393 -7.48 20.97 7.46
C MET A 393 -6.01 20.61 7.25
N SER A 394 -5.16 21.63 7.14
CA SER A 394 -3.70 21.52 7.14
C SER A 394 -3.17 22.65 8.01
N GLU A 395 -2.73 22.29 9.22
CA GLU A 395 -2.43 23.24 10.28
C GLU A 395 -0.99 23.09 10.75
N LEU A 396 -0.40 24.19 11.22
CA LEU A 396 0.94 24.24 11.80
C LEU A 396 0.94 25.24 12.95
N ASP A 397 1.55 24.91 14.10
CA ASP A 397 1.58 25.84 15.23
C ASP A 397 2.26 27.15 14.83
N GLN A 398 1.64 28.28 15.19
CA GLN A 398 2.15 29.60 14.84
C GLN A 398 3.58 29.81 15.35
N SER A 399 3.93 29.27 16.52
CA SER A 399 5.28 29.34 17.07
C SER A 399 6.32 28.64 16.21
N GLU A 400 6.00 27.51 15.59
CA GLU A 400 6.90 26.81 14.66
C GLU A 400 6.91 27.51 13.30
N ALA A 401 5.73 27.82 12.77
CA ALA A 401 5.57 28.45 11.46
C ALA A 401 6.39 29.74 11.32
N PHE A 402 6.50 30.53 12.39
CA PHE A 402 7.19 31.82 12.39
C PHE A 402 8.49 31.84 13.24
N ALA A 403 9.00 30.67 13.66
CA ALA A 403 10.25 30.58 14.44
C ALA A 403 11.43 31.23 13.70
N ASP A 404 11.59 30.92 12.41
CA ASP A 404 12.67 31.44 11.56
C ASP A 404 12.58 32.95 11.33
N VAL A 405 11.37 33.54 11.40
CA VAL A 405 11.17 35.00 11.27
C VAL A 405 11.90 35.75 12.38
N ALA A 406 11.79 35.28 13.62
CA ALA A 406 12.35 35.98 14.77
C ALA A 406 13.88 36.06 14.67
N GLU A 407 14.53 34.99 14.21
CA GLU A 407 15.98 34.93 14.11
C GLU A 407 16.50 35.71 12.90
N ILE A 408 15.86 35.62 11.74
CA ILE A 408 16.21 36.42 10.55
C ILE A 408 16.05 37.92 10.84
N THR A 409 14.95 38.31 11.50
CA THR A 409 14.70 39.71 11.85
C THR A 409 15.75 40.26 12.81
N LYS A 410 16.20 39.45 13.77
CA LYS A 410 17.26 39.80 14.72
C LYS A 410 18.61 39.99 14.05
N GLN A 411 18.98 39.11 13.11
CA GLN A 411 20.23 39.23 12.35
C GLN A 411 20.24 40.47 11.46
N ILE A 412 19.15 40.72 10.71
CA ILE A 412 19.00 41.91 9.86
C ILE A 412 19.10 43.19 10.69
N THR A 413 18.43 43.24 11.85
CA THR A 413 18.47 44.40 12.76
C THR A 413 19.89 44.64 13.29
N THR A 414 20.62 43.57 13.65
CA THR A 414 21.99 43.68 14.17
C THR A 414 22.95 44.23 13.10
N VAL A 415 22.87 43.70 11.88
CA VAL A 415 23.70 44.18 10.75
C VAL A 415 23.39 45.64 10.41
N ALA A 416 22.11 46.02 10.38
CA ALA A 416 21.70 47.41 10.13
C ALA A 416 22.25 48.39 11.19
N ILE A 417 22.29 47.99 12.47
CA ILE A 417 22.87 48.79 13.56
C ILE A 417 24.38 48.97 13.36
N VAL A 418 25.12 47.89 13.05
CA VAL A 418 26.58 47.96 12.85
C VAL A 418 26.92 48.89 11.68
N ILE A 419 26.24 48.76 10.54
CA ILE A 419 26.45 49.63 9.37
C ILE A 419 26.16 51.10 9.70
N THR A 420 25.09 51.36 10.45
CA THR A 420 24.72 52.73 10.87
C THR A 420 25.79 53.35 11.77
N VAL A 421 26.36 52.59 12.70
CA VAL A 421 27.45 53.05 13.59
C VAL A 421 28.71 53.39 12.79
N VAL A 422 29.10 52.54 11.83
CA VAL A 422 30.28 52.77 10.98
C VAL A 422 30.12 54.04 10.12
N LEU A 423 28.93 54.26 9.53
CA LEU A 423 28.67 55.45 8.71
C LEU A 423 28.66 56.76 9.51
N ILE A 424 28.19 56.73 10.77
CA ILE A 424 28.24 57.89 11.68
C ILE A 424 29.69 58.22 12.05
N ILE A 425 30.54 57.21 12.28
CA ILE A 425 31.97 57.41 12.58
C ILE A 425 32.69 58.07 11.39
N ILE A 426 32.42 57.60 10.16
CA ILE A 426 33.00 58.17 8.94
C ILE A 426 32.54 59.61 8.71
N ALA A 427 31.26 59.91 8.93
CA ALA A 427 30.70 61.26 8.79
C ALA A 427 31.29 62.27 9.81
N LEU A 428 31.58 61.82 11.03
CA LEU A 428 32.23 62.63 12.07
C LEU A 428 33.70 62.95 11.74
N ILE A 429 34.41 62.00 11.12
CA ILE A 429 35.81 62.15 10.69
C ILE A 429 35.90 63.17 9.53
N ILE A 430 34.98 63.11 8.56
CA ILE A 430 34.94 64.03 7.41
C ILE A 430 34.57 65.46 7.83
N ALA A 431 33.62 65.62 8.77
CA ALA A 431 33.23 66.93 9.30
C ALA A 431 34.39 67.61 10.05
N TRP A 432 35.16 66.86 10.83
CA TRP A 432 36.31 67.36 11.58
C TRP A 432 37.47 67.81 10.67
N ALA A 433 37.71 67.12 9.56
CA ALA A 433 38.79 67.42 8.61
C ALA A 433 38.60 68.74 7.84
N MET A 434 37.38 69.12 7.45
CA MET A 434 37.11 70.34 6.68
C MET A 434 37.35 71.64 7.47
N GLY A 435 37.40 71.57 8.79
CA GLY A 435 37.53 72.73 9.67
C GLY A 435 38.97 73.24 9.85
N ASN A 436 39.97 72.37 9.74
CA ASN A 436 41.36 72.70 10.09
C ASN A 436 42.20 73.26 8.93
N VAL A 437 41.79 73.04 7.68
CA VAL A 437 42.75 73.02 6.57
C VAL A 437 42.91 74.38 5.87
N ILE A 438 41.88 75.22 5.73
CA ILE A 438 41.80 76.03 4.52
C ILE A 438 42.57 77.36 4.50
N ALA A 439 42.68 78.13 5.57
CA ALA A 439 42.75 79.58 5.30
C ALA A 439 44.11 80.19 4.90
N THR A 440 45.28 79.66 5.28
CA THR A 440 46.51 80.50 5.11
C THR A 440 47.85 79.76 5.02
N PRO A 441 48.06 78.58 5.61
CA PRO A 441 49.36 77.91 5.56
C PRO A 441 49.62 77.00 4.36
N ILE A 442 48.54 76.60 3.69
CA ILE A 442 48.51 75.72 2.51
C ILE A 442 49.49 76.19 1.41
N GLN A 443 49.73 77.50 1.29
CA GLN A 443 50.59 78.04 0.24
C GLN A 443 52.09 77.79 0.47
N ARG A 444 52.56 77.55 1.70
CA ARG A 444 53.99 77.29 1.97
C ARG A 444 54.37 75.80 1.84
N MET A 445 53.51 74.89 2.31
CA MET A 445 53.72 73.43 2.18
C MET A 445 53.59 72.92 0.74
N SER A 446 52.80 73.57 -0.11
CA SER A 446 52.65 73.21 -1.54
C SER A 446 53.97 73.21 -2.31
N HIS A 447 54.97 74.00 -1.89
CA HIS A 447 56.26 74.08 -2.59
C HIS A 447 57.23 72.97 -2.19
N PHE A 448 57.20 72.53 -0.92
CA PHE A 448 58.05 71.44 -0.40
C PHE A 448 57.54 70.04 -0.84
N ILE A 449 56.21 69.85 -0.90
CA ILE A 449 55.60 68.61 -1.40
C ILE A 449 55.93 68.39 -2.89
N ASN A 450 56.04 69.47 -3.68
CA ASN A 450 56.43 69.38 -5.09
C ASN A 450 57.89 68.88 -5.27
N GLN A 451 58.74 69.12 -4.27
CA GLN A 451 60.14 68.66 -4.27
C GLN A 451 60.24 67.14 -3.98
N VAL A 452 59.49 66.64 -3.00
CA VAL A 452 59.37 65.19 -2.72
C VAL A 452 58.68 64.44 -3.87
N ALA A 453 57.68 65.06 -4.51
CA ALA A 453 56.98 64.50 -5.66
C ALA A 453 57.86 64.35 -6.91
N THR A 454 58.96 65.11 -7.02
CA THR A 454 59.88 65.06 -8.16
C THR A 454 61.09 64.14 -7.90
N SER A 455 61.52 63.98 -6.65
CA SER A 455 62.68 63.15 -6.29
C SER A 455 62.35 61.69 -5.96
N LEU A 456 61.08 61.36 -5.66
CA LEU A 456 60.63 60.03 -5.18
C LEU A 456 61.41 59.52 -3.95
N ASP A 457 62.06 60.43 -3.23
CA ASP A 457 62.91 60.15 -2.09
C ASP A 457 62.13 60.43 -0.80
N LEU A 458 61.64 59.35 -0.18
CA LEU A 458 60.85 59.40 1.04
C LEU A 458 61.73 59.46 2.30
N THR A 459 63.04 59.68 2.17
CA THR A 459 63.96 59.93 3.30
C THR A 459 64.03 61.42 3.68
N LEU A 460 63.53 62.33 2.83
CA LEU A 460 63.52 63.79 3.06
C LEU A 460 62.54 64.19 4.18
N ARG A 461 62.95 65.10 5.07
CA ARG A 461 62.17 65.54 6.24
C ARG A 461 62.15 67.07 6.37
N PHE A 462 61.07 67.61 6.92
CA PHE A 462 60.98 69.03 7.32
C PHE A 462 61.86 69.30 8.55
N ASP A 463 62.41 70.52 8.66
CA ASP A 463 63.22 70.97 9.81
C ASP A 463 62.31 71.31 11.01
N GLU A 464 62.44 70.55 12.09
CA GLU A 464 61.58 70.63 13.28
C GLU A 464 61.87 71.84 14.20
N SER A 465 62.84 72.69 13.81
CA SER A 465 63.40 73.76 14.65
C SER A 465 62.51 75.00 14.83
N GLY A 466 61.45 75.17 14.03
CA GLY A 466 60.92 76.51 13.73
C GLY A 466 59.55 76.94 14.28
N ASN A 467 58.60 76.05 14.54
CA ASN A 467 57.23 76.51 14.87
C ASN A 467 56.43 75.46 15.69
N GLN A 468 55.73 75.91 16.75
CA GLN A 468 54.95 75.03 17.66
C GLN A 468 53.43 75.09 17.43
N ASP A 469 52.98 75.63 16.30
CA ASP A 469 51.56 75.80 15.92
C ASP A 469 51.02 74.61 15.09
N GLU A 470 49.76 74.68 14.63
CA GLU A 470 49.08 73.63 13.86
C GLU A 470 49.75 73.28 12.52
N LEU A 471 50.79 74.02 12.11
CA LEU A 471 51.52 73.83 10.86
C LEU A 471 52.88 73.22 11.07
N GLY A 472 53.54 73.57 12.17
CA GLY A 472 54.65 72.76 12.70
C GLY A 472 54.17 71.37 13.19
N GLN A 473 52.89 71.21 13.54
CA GLN A 473 52.27 69.88 13.68
C GLN A 473 52.00 69.21 12.34
N VAL A 474 51.67 69.94 11.27
CA VAL A 474 51.48 69.37 9.93
C VAL A 474 52.83 69.01 9.27
N GLU A 475 53.92 69.73 9.53
CA GLU A 475 55.28 69.37 9.12
C GLU A 475 55.76 68.08 9.84
N ARG A 476 55.49 67.94 11.15
CA ARG A 476 55.70 66.69 11.90
C ARG A 476 54.74 65.56 11.49
N ALA A 477 53.49 65.87 11.17
CA ALA A 477 52.52 64.93 10.64
C ALA A 477 52.83 64.55 9.19
N LEU A 478 53.51 65.40 8.40
CA LEU A 478 54.04 65.09 7.07
C LEU A 478 55.26 64.18 7.18
N ASN A 479 56.16 64.42 8.14
CA ASN A 479 57.23 63.49 8.48
C ASN A 479 56.66 62.12 8.93
N SER A 480 55.64 62.11 9.80
CA SER A 480 54.92 60.90 10.21
C SER A 480 54.07 60.30 9.08
N MET A 481 53.57 61.08 8.14
CA MET A 481 52.89 60.63 6.93
C MET A 481 53.88 59.99 5.96
N PHE A 482 55.10 60.50 5.81
CA PHE A 482 56.16 59.87 5.03
C PHE A 482 56.64 58.56 5.67
N GLU A 483 56.72 58.50 6.99
CA GLU A 483 56.94 57.26 7.75
C GLU A 483 55.79 56.27 7.56
N THR A 484 54.55 56.70 7.77
CA THR A 484 53.34 55.88 7.53
C THR A 484 53.21 55.46 6.07
N PHE A 485 53.62 56.30 5.11
CA PHE A 485 53.58 56.00 3.68
C PHE A 485 54.69 55.01 3.29
N SER A 486 55.88 55.12 3.89
CA SER A 486 56.93 54.10 3.79
C SER A 486 56.46 52.76 4.37
N ASP A 487 55.85 52.78 5.57
CA ASP A 487 55.25 51.60 6.20
C ASP A 487 54.09 51.01 5.38
N THR A 488 53.26 51.86 4.76
CA THR A 488 52.17 51.43 3.88
C THR A 488 52.73 50.83 2.59
N LEU A 489 53.76 51.42 1.98
CA LEU A 489 54.42 50.85 0.81
C LEU A 489 55.11 49.51 1.13
N ASN A 490 55.68 49.38 2.33
CA ASN A 490 56.20 48.12 2.85
C ASN A 490 55.08 47.08 3.08
N GLN A 491 53.94 47.47 3.64
CA GLN A 491 52.77 46.61 3.78
C GLN A 491 52.18 46.22 2.42
N VAL A 492 52.13 47.12 1.44
CA VAL A 492 51.69 46.83 0.07
C VAL A 492 52.66 45.85 -0.60
N ASN A 493 53.98 45.99 -0.38
CA ASN A 493 54.98 45.05 -0.88
C ASN A 493 54.81 43.65 -0.26
N ALA A 494 54.53 43.57 1.05
CA ALA A 494 54.23 42.31 1.75
C ALA A 494 52.89 41.69 1.31
N ASN A 495 51.88 42.52 1.03
CA ASN A 495 50.59 42.09 0.50
C ASN A 495 50.72 41.59 -0.95
N ALA A 496 51.52 42.23 -1.79
CA ALA A 496 51.82 41.78 -3.15
C ALA A 496 52.56 40.43 -3.15
N GLU A 497 53.46 40.21 -2.18
CA GLU A 497 54.12 38.91 -1.98
C GLU A 497 53.14 37.83 -1.49
N THR A 498 52.25 38.18 -0.58
CA THR A 498 51.17 37.28 -0.14
C THR A 498 50.23 36.94 -1.30
N LEU A 499 49.89 37.91 -2.14
CA LEU A 499 49.06 37.73 -3.33
C LEU A 499 49.72 36.79 -4.34
N SER A 500 51.02 36.99 -4.64
CA SER A 500 51.78 36.10 -5.52
C SER A 500 51.83 34.66 -4.99
N ASN A 501 52.08 34.47 -3.68
CA ASN A 501 52.02 33.15 -3.05
C ASN A 501 50.62 32.51 -3.11
N GLN A 502 49.56 33.31 -2.94
CA GLN A 502 48.18 32.84 -3.09
C GLN A 502 47.85 32.46 -4.54
N MET A 503 48.35 33.20 -5.53
CA MET A 503 48.17 32.87 -6.95
C MET A 503 48.90 31.57 -7.31
N ALA A 504 50.11 31.35 -6.80
CA ALA A 504 50.84 30.09 -6.99
C ALA A 504 50.08 28.88 -6.39
N GLN A 505 49.52 29.03 -5.19
CA GLN A 505 48.67 28.01 -4.59
C GLN A 505 47.39 27.77 -5.40
N LEU A 506 46.78 28.83 -5.94
CA LEU A 506 45.58 28.77 -6.76
C LEU A 506 45.85 28.02 -8.07
N GLN A 507 46.98 28.27 -8.74
CA GLN A 507 47.43 27.54 -9.93
C GLN A 507 47.63 26.04 -9.66
N SER A 508 48.22 25.69 -8.50
CA SER A 508 48.33 24.28 -8.06
C SER A 508 46.95 23.64 -7.89
N ASN A 509 46.02 24.32 -7.24
CA ASN A 509 44.66 23.83 -7.04
C ASN A 509 43.91 23.63 -8.37
N PHE A 510 44.10 24.51 -9.35
CA PHE A 510 43.49 24.35 -10.68
C PHE A 510 44.06 23.17 -11.45
N THR A 511 45.37 22.94 -11.37
CA THR A 511 45.99 21.76 -11.98
C THR A 511 45.40 20.47 -11.40
N GLU A 512 45.18 20.43 -10.09
CA GLU A 512 44.50 19.32 -9.44
C GLU A 512 43.03 19.18 -9.89
N LEU A 513 42.31 20.29 -10.03
CA LEU A 513 40.91 20.29 -10.45
C LEU A 513 40.75 19.84 -11.92
N THR A 514 41.66 20.23 -12.81
CA THR A 514 41.69 19.76 -14.20
C THR A 514 41.86 18.25 -14.26
N ASN A 515 42.84 17.69 -13.52
CA ASN A 515 43.04 16.24 -13.46
C ASN A 515 41.80 15.50 -12.90
N LYS A 516 41.11 16.10 -11.92
CA LYS A 516 39.84 15.55 -11.39
C LYS A 516 38.71 15.60 -12.42
N SER A 517 38.63 16.67 -13.22
CA SER A 517 37.63 16.83 -14.29
C SER A 517 37.86 15.85 -15.45
N ASP A 518 39.11 15.57 -15.77
CA ASP A 518 39.49 14.54 -16.76
C ASP A 518 39.11 13.14 -16.26
N ASN A 519 39.49 12.80 -15.02
CA ASN A 519 39.10 11.53 -14.40
C ASN A 519 37.57 11.36 -14.31
N GLN A 520 36.84 12.44 -14.05
CA GLN A 520 35.37 12.43 -14.04
C GLN A 520 34.80 12.10 -15.43
N THR A 521 35.43 12.59 -16.50
CA THR A 521 35.05 12.31 -17.89
C THR A 521 35.27 10.83 -18.23
N ASP A 522 36.39 10.24 -17.79
CA ASP A 522 36.63 8.81 -18.00
C ASP A 522 35.62 7.94 -17.23
N LEU A 523 35.29 8.33 -15.99
CA LEU A 523 34.25 7.65 -15.20
C LEU A 523 32.89 7.73 -15.88
N THR A 524 32.50 8.87 -16.45
CA THR A 524 31.22 9.00 -17.14
C THR A 524 31.14 8.13 -18.40
N VAL A 525 32.23 8.00 -19.16
CA VAL A 525 32.30 7.07 -20.31
C VAL A 525 32.08 5.62 -19.89
N HIS A 526 32.69 5.18 -18.78
CA HIS A 526 32.47 3.82 -18.28
C HIS A 526 31.04 3.57 -17.81
N ILE A 527 30.41 4.55 -17.15
CA ILE A 527 29.01 4.42 -16.72
C ILE A 527 28.10 4.38 -17.96
N ALA A 528 28.33 5.22 -18.98
CA ALA A 528 27.54 5.19 -20.22
C ALA A 528 27.55 3.81 -20.89
N ALA A 529 28.73 3.19 -21.02
CA ALA A 529 28.87 1.85 -21.57
C ALA A 529 28.13 0.79 -20.74
N ALA A 530 28.17 0.90 -19.40
CA ALA A 530 27.42 0.01 -18.52
C ALA A 530 25.90 0.17 -18.68
N MET A 531 25.42 1.40 -18.90
CA MET A 531 24.00 1.67 -19.13
C MET A 531 23.52 1.19 -20.49
N GLU A 532 24.33 1.30 -21.55
CA GLU A 532 24.02 0.69 -22.85
C GLU A 532 23.91 -0.85 -22.72
N GLN A 533 24.83 -1.47 -21.99
CA GLN A 533 24.77 -2.91 -21.72
C GLN A 533 23.53 -3.28 -20.87
N MET A 534 23.14 -2.44 -19.92
CA MET A 534 21.93 -2.61 -19.11
C MET A 534 20.66 -2.53 -19.96
N ALA A 535 20.59 -1.58 -20.90
CA ALA A 535 19.46 -1.46 -21.82
C ALA A 535 19.33 -2.70 -22.71
N ALA A 536 20.44 -3.19 -23.28
CA ALA A 536 20.47 -4.40 -24.10
C ALA A 536 20.04 -5.65 -23.32
N THR A 537 20.58 -5.83 -22.10
CA THR A 537 20.21 -6.98 -21.25
C THR A 537 18.75 -6.92 -20.79
N SER A 538 18.21 -5.71 -20.55
CA SER A 538 16.79 -5.54 -20.24
C SER A 538 15.91 -5.94 -21.42
N GLU A 539 16.29 -5.59 -22.66
CA GLU A 539 15.59 -6.03 -23.87
C GLU A 539 15.61 -7.56 -24.02
N ASP A 540 16.75 -8.20 -23.74
CA ASP A 540 16.87 -9.67 -23.72
C ASP A 540 15.98 -10.31 -22.64
N VAL A 541 15.88 -9.72 -21.44
CA VAL A 541 14.98 -10.20 -20.38
C VAL A 541 13.52 -10.09 -20.79
N ALA A 542 13.11 -8.97 -21.39
CA ALA A 542 11.74 -8.81 -21.91
C ALA A 542 11.42 -9.87 -22.98
N LYS A 543 12.35 -10.11 -23.89
CA LYS A 543 12.21 -11.15 -24.92
C LYS A 543 12.13 -12.56 -24.33
N ASN A 544 12.95 -12.86 -23.33
CA ASN A 544 12.92 -14.16 -22.64
C ASN A 544 11.62 -14.36 -21.85
N ALA A 545 11.07 -13.31 -21.24
CA ALA A 545 9.76 -13.35 -20.59
C ALA A 545 8.65 -13.66 -21.60
N GLN A 546 8.68 -13.03 -22.78
CA GLN A 546 7.74 -13.31 -23.87
C GLN A 546 7.85 -14.76 -24.37
N TYR A 547 9.07 -15.25 -24.60
CA TYR A 547 9.31 -16.65 -24.99
C TYR A 547 8.79 -17.64 -23.94
N THR A 548 8.99 -17.33 -22.66
CA THR A 548 8.51 -18.17 -21.56
C THR A 548 6.98 -18.15 -21.47
N SER A 549 6.33 -17.03 -21.82
CA SER A 549 4.87 -16.93 -21.92
C SER A 549 4.31 -17.83 -23.03
N GLU A 550 4.93 -17.82 -24.22
CA GLU A 550 4.56 -18.73 -25.32
C GLU A 550 4.72 -20.21 -24.92
N ALA A 551 5.86 -20.57 -24.31
CA ALA A 551 6.09 -21.93 -23.82
C ALA A 551 5.10 -22.35 -22.72
N SER A 552 4.68 -21.40 -21.88
CA SER A 552 3.65 -21.61 -20.85
C SER A 552 2.29 -21.88 -21.49
N HIS A 553 1.95 -21.16 -22.56
CA HIS A 553 0.72 -21.39 -23.31
C HIS A 553 0.67 -22.81 -23.91
N ASP A 554 1.77 -23.26 -24.51
CA ASP A 554 1.90 -24.63 -25.03
C ASP A 554 1.76 -25.67 -23.92
N ALA A 555 2.33 -25.43 -22.74
CA ALA A 555 2.21 -26.30 -21.58
C ALA A 555 0.76 -26.38 -21.06
N VAL A 556 0.01 -25.28 -21.05
CA VAL A 556 -1.43 -25.28 -20.72
C VAL A 556 -2.21 -26.12 -21.72
N SER A 557 -1.94 -25.96 -23.02
CA SER A 557 -2.58 -26.74 -24.07
C SER A 557 -2.31 -28.24 -23.91
N ALA A 558 -1.06 -28.62 -23.67
CA ALA A 558 -0.67 -30.01 -23.42
C ALA A 558 -1.33 -30.58 -22.15
N SER A 559 -1.42 -29.80 -21.07
CA SER A 559 -2.08 -30.20 -19.83
C SER A 559 -3.59 -30.40 -20.02
N ARG A 560 -4.25 -29.51 -20.76
CA ARG A 560 -5.68 -29.67 -21.13
C ARG A 560 -5.92 -30.93 -21.96
N GLN A 561 -5.04 -31.23 -22.92
CA GLN A 561 -5.11 -32.46 -23.69
C GLN A 561 -4.89 -33.70 -22.80
N GLY A 562 -3.95 -33.63 -21.85
CA GLY A 562 -3.72 -34.66 -20.84
C GLY A 562 -4.96 -34.92 -20.00
N LYS A 563 -5.61 -33.86 -19.49
CA LYS A 563 -6.85 -33.94 -18.72
C LYS A 563 -7.97 -34.61 -19.51
N SER A 564 -8.14 -34.26 -20.78
CA SER A 564 -9.11 -34.92 -21.66
C SER A 564 -8.85 -36.42 -21.83
N ASN A 565 -7.59 -36.84 -21.92
CA ASN A 565 -7.24 -38.26 -22.04
C ASN A 565 -7.51 -39.02 -20.73
N VAL A 566 -7.24 -38.39 -19.58
CA VAL A 566 -7.58 -38.92 -18.24
C VAL A 566 -9.10 -39.10 -18.10
N ASP A 567 -9.90 -38.11 -18.51
CA ASP A 567 -11.37 -38.20 -18.48
C ASP A 567 -11.90 -39.36 -19.35
N LYS A 568 -11.33 -39.56 -20.55
CA LYS A 568 -11.66 -40.70 -21.42
C LYS A 568 -11.26 -42.05 -20.80
N ASN A 569 -10.12 -42.11 -20.11
CA ASN A 569 -9.68 -43.32 -19.40
C ASN A 569 -10.61 -43.65 -18.23
N MET A 570 -11.06 -42.64 -17.49
CA MET A 570 -12.03 -42.80 -16.41
C MET A 570 -13.37 -43.32 -16.94
N GLN A 571 -13.85 -42.79 -18.07
CA GLN A 571 -15.07 -43.29 -18.71
C GLN A 571 -14.91 -44.76 -19.16
N SER A 572 -13.79 -45.09 -19.79
CA SER A 572 -13.51 -46.46 -20.26
C SER A 572 -13.43 -47.45 -19.09
N SER A 573 -12.82 -47.04 -17.98
CA SER A 573 -12.70 -47.85 -16.76
C SER A 573 -14.06 -48.10 -16.10
N ARG A 574 -14.96 -47.11 -16.07
CA ARG A 574 -16.34 -47.29 -15.59
C ARG A 574 -17.16 -48.24 -16.48
N SER A 575 -16.98 -48.16 -17.81
CA SER A 575 -17.61 -49.13 -18.72
C SER A 575 -17.06 -50.54 -18.52
N LEU A 576 -15.76 -50.67 -18.21
CA LEU A 576 -15.13 -51.95 -17.90
C LEU A 576 -15.67 -52.55 -16.59
N GLU A 577 -15.83 -51.73 -15.55
CA GLU A 577 -16.44 -52.12 -14.27
C GLU A 577 -17.86 -52.69 -14.48
N GLN A 578 -18.70 -51.99 -15.27
CA GLN A 578 -20.05 -52.47 -15.61
C GLN A 578 -20.03 -53.79 -16.40
N ALA A 579 -19.10 -53.95 -17.35
CA ALA A 579 -18.96 -55.18 -18.11
C ALA A 579 -18.50 -56.36 -17.23
N MET A 580 -17.62 -56.10 -16.26
CA MET A 580 -17.19 -57.10 -15.27
C MET A 580 -18.33 -57.53 -14.37
N GLU A 581 -19.15 -56.58 -13.88
CA GLU A 581 -20.31 -56.89 -13.05
C GLU A 581 -21.33 -57.78 -13.79
N LEU A 582 -21.64 -57.45 -15.04
CA LEU A 582 -22.48 -58.29 -15.89
C LEU A 582 -21.89 -59.69 -16.10
N THR A 583 -20.57 -59.78 -16.32
CA THR A 583 -19.89 -61.07 -16.53
C THR A 583 -19.89 -61.92 -15.26
N MET A 584 -19.72 -61.32 -14.08
CA MET A 584 -19.86 -62.00 -12.80
C MET A 584 -21.28 -62.59 -12.62
N GLN A 585 -22.32 -61.83 -12.99
CA GLN A 585 -23.70 -62.34 -12.95
C GLN A 585 -23.91 -63.53 -13.89
N GLN A 586 -23.38 -63.46 -15.12
CA GLN A 586 -23.49 -64.56 -16.09
C GLN A 586 -22.75 -65.82 -15.64
N MET A 587 -21.55 -65.67 -15.07
CA MET A 587 -20.78 -66.80 -14.54
C MET A 587 -21.45 -67.43 -13.32
N SER A 588 -22.03 -66.61 -12.43
CA SER A 588 -22.83 -67.11 -11.32
C SER A 588 -24.03 -67.93 -11.80
N SER A 589 -24.74 -67.45 -12.84
CA SER A 589 -25.86 -68.19 -13.43
C SER A 589 -25.40 -69.50 -14.11
N LEU A 590 -24.26 -69.48 -14.80
CA LEU A 590 -23.68 -70.68 -15.40
C LEU A 590 -23.30 -71.73 -14.34
N GLN A 591 -22.74 -71.30 -13.22
CA GLN A 591 -22.42 -72.17 -12.09
C GLN A 591 -23.69 -72.82 -11.51
N GLU A 592 -24.76 -72.04 -11.34
CA GLU A 592 -26.06 -72.53 -10.87
C GLU A 592 -26.68 -73.55 -11.84
N GLN A 593 -26.72 -73.23 -13.15
CA GLN A 593 -27.25 -74.13 -14.17
C GLN A 593 -26.45 -75.43 -14.24
N SER A 594 -25.13 -75.36 -14.10
CA SER A 594 -24.27 -76.54 -14.10
C SER A 594 -24.54 -77.44 -12.89
N ASN A 595 -24.76 -76.85 -11.71
CA ASN A 595 -25.16 -77.61 -10.51
C ASN A 595 -26.50 -78.31 -10.70
N ASN A 596 -27.48 -77.64 -11.32
CA ASN A 596 -28.78 -78.24 -11.63
C ASN A 596 -28.64 -79.42 -12.61
N ILE A 597 -27.78 -79.29 -13.63
CA ILE A 597 -27.49 -80.41 -14.55
C ILE A 597 -26.83 -81.57 -13.82
N SER A 598 -25.85 -81.33 -12.94
CA SER A 598 -25.23 -82.38 -12.12
C SER A 598 -26.27 -83.15 -11.29
N GLN A 599 -27.25 -82.46 -10.67
CA GLN A 599 -28.32 -83.12 -9.93
C GLN A 599 -29.21 -83.99 -10.82
N VAL A 600 -29.54 -83.52 -12.03
CA VAL A 600 -30.33 -84.31 -12.99
C VAL A 600 -29.55 -85.55 -13.46
N LEU A 601 -28.25 -85.42 -13.71
CA LEU A 601 -27.39 -86.55 -14.09
C LEU A 601 -27.31 -87.60 -12.99
N GLU A 602 -27.26 -87.20 -11.71
CA GLU A 602 -27.28 -88.13 -10.58
C GLU A 602 -28.58 -88.96 -10.53
N VAL A 603 -29.72 -88.33 -10.81
CA VAL A 603 -31.01 -89.03 -10.94
C VAL A 603 -31.02 -90.00 -12.12
N ILE A 604 -30.51 -89.58 -13.29
CA ILE A 604 -30.43 -90.44 -14.49
C ILE A 604 -29.51 -91.64 -14.24
N GLN A 605 -28.38 -91.42 -13.58
CA GLN A 605 -27.44 -92.48 -13.22
C GLN A 605 -28.10 -93.50 -12.29
N THR A 606 -28.86 -93.03 -11.29
CA THR A 606 -29.67 -93.87 -10.40
C THR A 606 -30.73 -94.68 -11.16
N ILE A 607 -31.43 -94.04 -12.12
CA ILE A 607 -32.43 -94.72 -12.96
C ILE A 607 -31.77 -95.77 -13.86
N ALA A 608 -30.62 -95.47 -14.45
CA ALA A 608 -29.86 -96.41 -15.28
C ALA A 608 -29.39 -97.62 -14.46
N GLU A 609 -28.92 -97.42 -13.23
CA GLU A 609 -28.59 -98.50 -12.30
C GLU A 609 -29.79 -99.37 -11.94
N GLN A 610 -30.93 -98.74 -11.61
CA GLN A 610 -32.17 -99.45 -11.34
C GLN A 610 -32.67 -100.24 -12.56
N THR A 611 -32.57 -99.65 -13.76
CA THR A 611 -32.97 -100.28 -15.02
C THR A 611 -32.06 -101.46 -15.36
N ASN A 612 -30.75 -101.34 -15.12
CA ASN A 612 -29.78 -102.41 -15.29
C ASN A 612 -30.07 -103.59 -14.33
N LEU A 613 -30.43 -103.30 -13.06
CA LEU A 613 -30.84 -104.31 -12.08
C LEU A 613 -32.18 -104.99 -12.45
N LEU A 614 -33.17 -104.21 -12.91
CA LEU A 614 -34.45 -104.74 -13.37
C LEU A 614 -34.28 -105.63 -14.60
N ALA A 615 -33.47 -105.20 -15.56
CA ALA A 615 -33.16 -105.96 -16.76
C ALA A 615 -32.39 -107.26 -16.45
N LEU A 616 -31.46 -107.22 -15.49
CA LEU A 616 -30.77 -108.40 -14.99
C LEU A 616 -31.74 -109.40 -14.37
N ASN A 617 -32.67 -108.94 -13.52
CA ASN A 617 -33.69 -109.79 -12.91
C ASN A 617 -34.64 -110.38 -13.97
N ALA A 618 -35.02 -109.60 -14.98
CA ALA A 618 -35.84 -110.07 -16.10
C ALA A 618 -35.11 -111.10 -16.98
N ALA A 619 -33.81 -110.92 -17.25
CA ALA A 619 -32.99 -111.88 -17.98
C ALA A 619 -32.86 -113.21 -17.23
N ILE A 620 -32.70 -113.17 -15.90
CA ILE A 620 -32.68 -114.35 -15.04
C ILE A 620 -34.02 -115.11 -15.12
N GLU A 621 -35.15 -114.41 -15.03
CA GLU A 621 -36.47 -115.04 -15.07
C GLU A 621 -36.84 -115.54 -16.49
N ALA A 622 -36.40 -114.85 -17.53
CA ALA A 622 -36.51 -115.30 -18.92
C ALA A 622 -35.70 -116.57 -19.20
N ALA A 623 -34.49 -116.69 -18.64
CA ALA A 623 -33.69 -117.92 -18.68
C ALA A 623 -34.38 -119.07 -17.91
N ARG A 624 -35.12 -118.74 -16.85
CA ARG A 624 -35.89 -119.69 -16.02
C ARG A 624 -37.12 -120.26 -16.74
N ALA A 625 -37.73 -119.49 -17.65
CA ALA A 625 -38.89 -119.88 -18.45
C ALA A 625 -38.57 -120.78 -19.67
N GLY A 626 -37.28 -121.09 -19.93
CA GLY A 626 -36.85 -122.00 -21.00
C GLY A 626 -37.17 -121.49 -22.41
N GLU A 627 -37.58 -122.39 -23.33
CA GLU A 627 -37.86 -122.05 -24.74
C GLU A 627 -38.97 -120.99 -24.92
N GLN A 628 -39.91 -120.86 -23.95
CA GLN A 628 -40.97 -119.83 -23.98
C GLN A 628 -40.45 -118.42 -23.64
N GLY A 629 -39.29 -118.30 -22.96
CA GLY A 629 -38.70 -117.04 -22.50
C GLY A 629 -37.66 -116.42 -23.43
N ARG A 630 -37.28 -117.10 -24.53
CA ARG A 630 -36.20 -116.65 -25.44
C ARG A 630 -36.41 -115.25 -25.99
N GLY A 631 -37.63 -114.91 -26.42
CA GLY A 631 -37.94 -113.56 -26.92
C GLY A 631 -37.79 -112.48 -25.84
N PHE A 632 -38.13 -112.81 -24.60
CA PHE A 632 -38.01 -111.90 -23.45
C PHE A 632 -36.55 -111.72 -22.98
N SER A 633 -35.74 -112.78 -23.05
CA SER A 633 -34.31 -112.71 -22.69
C SER A 633 -33.54 -111.75 -23.59
N VAL A 634 -33.81 -111.77 -24.90
CA VAL A 634 -33.18 -110.86 -25.86
C VAL A 634 -33.54 -109.41 -25.56
N VAL A 635 -34.81 -109.13 -25.23
CA VAL A 635 -35.24 -107.79 -24.83
C VAL A 635 -34.59 -107.37 -23.52
N ALA A 636 -34.47 -108.27 -22.54
CA ALA A 636 -33.82 -107.96 -21.26
C ALA A 636 -32.33 -107.66 -21.40
N ASP A 637 -31.59 -108.41 -22.22
CA ASP A 637 -30.17 -108.14 -22.52
C ASP A 637 -30.00 -106.81 -23.29
N GLU A 638 -30.92 -106.48 -24.20
CA GLU A 638 -30.91 -105.20 -24.91
C GLU A 638 -31.18 -104.02 -23.96
N VAL A 639 -32.15 -104.15 -23.05
CA VAL A 639 -32.44 -103.13 -22.01
C VAL A 639 -31.26 -102.98 -21.05
N ARG A 640 -30.59 -104.08 -20.68
CA ARG A 640 -29.41 -104.07 -19.83
C ARG A 640 -28.23 -103.36 -20.51
N SER A 641 -27.96 -103.69 -21.77
CA SER A 641 -26.95 -103.03 -22.59
C SER A 641 -27.25 -101.52 -22.74
N LEU A 642 -28.52 -101.15 -22.95
CA LEU A 642 -28.97 -99.77 -23.00
C LEU A 642 -28.71 -99.05 -21.68
N ALA A 643 -29.06 -99.66 -20.54
CA ALA A 643 -28.85 -99.08 -19.21
C ALA A 643 -27.35 -98.89 -18.89
N GLN A 644 -26.48 -99.85 -19.24
CA GLN A 644 -25.03 -99.70 -19.11
C GLN A 644 -24.48 -98.58 -19.99
N ARG A 645 -24.95 -98.46 -21.24
CA ARG A 645 -24.59 -97.35 -22.13
C ARG A 645 -25.06 -96.00 -21.58
N THR A 646 -26.27 -95.92 -21.02
CA THR A 646 -26.79 -94.72 -20.36
C THR A 646 -25.92 -94.33 -19.17
N GLN A 647 -25.55 -95.27 -18.31
CA GLN A 647 -24.69 -95.01 -17.15
C GLN A 647 -23.32 -94.47 -17.58
N GLN A 648 -22.67 -95.11 -18.56
CA GLN A 648 -21.39 -94.64 -19.11
C GLN A 648 -21.50 -93.23 -19.71
N SER A 649 -22.53 -92.95 -20.51
CA SER A 649 -22.74 -91.61 -21.06
C SER A 649 -23.01 -90.57 -19.98
N THR A 650 -23.70 -90.94 -18.90
CA THR A 650 -24.00 -90.03 -17.78
C THR A 650 -22.73 -89.68 -17.00
N GLU A 651 -21.82 -90.66 -16.78
CA GLU A 651 -20.50 -90.41 -16.19
C GLU A 651 -19.62 -89.50 -17.07
N GLU A 652 -19.63 -89.71 -18.38
CA GLU A 652 -18.92 -88.86 -19.34
C GLU A 652 -19.45 -87.42 -19.29
N ILE A 653 -20.78 -87.22 -19.26
CA ILE A 653 -21.39 -85.89 -19.12
C ILE A 653 -21.06 -85.28 -17.75
N ASN A 654 -21.09 -86.05 -16.67
CA ASN A 654 -20.75 -85.53 -15.34
C ASN A 654 -19.31 -85.00 -15.28
N ARG A 655 -18.34 -85.70 -15.91
CA ARG A 655 -16.96 -85.20 -16.05
C ARG A 655 -16.90 -83.89 -16.87
N MET A 656 -17.69 -83.78 -17.93
CA MET A 656 -17.78 -82.52 -18.70
C MET A 656 -18.35 -81.38 -17.86
N ILE A 657 -19.36 -81.62 -17.04
CA ILE A 657 -19.95 -80.62 -16.14
C ILE A 657 -18.97 -80.19 -15.05
N GLN A 658 -18.24 -81.13 -14.44
CA GLN A 658 -17.18 -80.79 -13.48
C GLN A 658 -16.08 -79.91 -14.10
N SER A 659 -15.67 -80.22 -15.33
CA SER A 659 -14.73 -79.38 -16.09
C SER A 659 -15.31 -77.98 -16.33
N LEU A 660 -16.59 -77.89 -16.68
CA LEU A 660 -17.29 -76.62 -16.91
C LEU A 660 -17.38 -75.78 -15.62
N GLN A 661 -17.76 -76.39 -14.50
CA GLN A 661 -17.78 -75.74 -13.18
C GLN A 661 -16.39 -75.24 -12.78
N SER A 662 -15.34 -76.05 -12.98
CA SER A 662 -13.96 -75.63 -12.71
C SER A 662 -13.52 -74.47 -13.60
N GLY A 663 -13.93 -74.47 -14.88
CA GLY A 663 -13.68 -73.38 -15.81
C GLY A 663 -14.40 -72.08 -15.41
N ALA A 664 -15.67 -72.17 -15.01
CA ALA A 664 -16.46 -71.04 -14.54
C ALA A 664 -15.88 -70.44 -13.24
N ALA A 665 -15.45 -71.27 -12.29
CA ALA A 665 -14.79 -70.82 -11.06
C ALA A 665 -13.46 -70.09 -11.34
N SER A 666 -12.66 -70.62 -12.27
CA SER A 666 -11.42 -69.98 -12.71
C SER A 666 -11.67 -68.61 -13.36
N ALA A 667 -12.70 -68.52 -14.21
CA ALA A 667 -13.11 -67.28 -14.85
C ALA A 667 -13.59 -66.23 -13.82
N MET A 668 -14.38 -66.65 -12.82
CA MET A 668 -14.82 -65.78 -11.72
C MET A 668 -13.63 -65.20 -10.93
N SER A 669 -12.62 -66.02 -10.62
CA SER A 669 -11.41 -65.55 -9.93
C SER A 669 -10.67 -64.49 -10.75
N ALA A 670 -10.52 -64.70 -12.07
CA ALA A 670 -9.86 -63.74 -12.96
C ALA A 670 -10.64 -62.43 -13.07
N ILE A 671 -11.97 -62.47 -13.06
CA ILE A 671 -12.81 -61.26 -13.09
C ILE A 671 -12.68 -60.46 -11.78
N HIS A 672 -12.64 -61.13 -10.62
CA HIS A 672 -12.41 -60.45 -9.34
C HIS A 672 -11.04 -59.74 -9.28
N GLU A 673 -9.98 -60.39 -9.77
CA GLU A 673 -8.66 -59.77 -9.87
C GLU A 673 -8.68 -58.56 -10.81
N ALA A 674 -9.31 -58.69 -11.97
CA ALA A 674 -9.43 -57.60 -12.93
C ALA A 674 -10.28 -56.41 -12.40
N HIS A 675 -11.29 -56.68 -11.57
CA HIS A 675 -12.05 -55.65 -10.87
C HIS A 675 -11.18 -54.85 -9.90
N ALA A 676 -10.41 -55.53 -9.05
CA ALA A 676 -9.49 -54.89 -8.11
C ALA A 676 -8.41 -54.04 -8.82
N LEU A 677 -7.92 -54.50 -9.98
CA LEU A 677 -6.99 -53.72 -10.81
C LEU A 677 -7.64 -52.45 -11.39
N THR A 678 -8.92 -52.55 -11.78
CA THR A 678 -9.69 -51.43 -12.33
C THR A 678 -9.96 -50.37 -11.26
N GLU A 679 -10.27 -50.77 -10.03
CA GLU A 679 -10.45 -49.85 -8.89
C GLU A 679 -9.17 -49.08 -8.57
N ASN A 680 -8.02 -49.76 -8.56
CA ASN A 680 -6.70 -49.11 -8.42
C ASN A 680 -6.38 -48.15 -9.57
N ASN A 681 -6.78 -48.49 -10.81
CA ASN A 681 -6.61 -47.63 -11.98
C ASN A 681 -7.45 -46.34 -11.86
N LEU A 682 -8.69 -46.44 -11.37
CA LEU A 682 -9.55 -45.29 -11.12
C LEU A 682 -8.94 -44.34 -10.08
N SER A 683 -8.45 -44.87 -8.96
CA SER A 683 -7.76 -44.06 -7.94
C SER A 683 -6.50 -43.37 -8.51
N SER A 684 -5.69 -44.09 -9.30
CA SER A 684 -4.48 -43.52 -9.94
C SER A 684 -4.83 -42.43 -10.97
N THR A 685 -5.93 -42.62 -11.70
CA THR A 685 -6.45 -41.65 -12.69
C THR A 685 -6.91 -40.37 -11.99
N ASP A 686 -7.56 -40.47 -10.82
CA ASP A 686 -7.92 -39.29 -10.01
C ASP A 686 -6.70 -38.53 -9.49
N CYS A 687 -5.68 -39.22 -8.97
CA CYS A 687 -4.44 -38.56 -8.57
C CYS A 687 -3.73 -37.85 -9.75
N THR A 688 -3.78 -38.47 -10.94
CA THR A 688 -3.24 -37.87 -12.17
C THR A 688 -4.03 -36.62 -12.58
N ARG A 689 -5.37 -36.64 -12.45
CA ARG A 689 -6.24 -35.49 -12.68
C ARG A 689 -5.89 -34.31 -11.77
N ASP A 690 -5.69 -34.58 -10.48
CA ASP A 690 -5.31 -33.53 -9.51
C ASP A 690 -3.92 -32.98 -9.79
N SER A 691 -2.97 -33.83 -10.19
CA SER A 691 -1.61 -33.41 -10.55
C SER A 691 -1.60 -32.49 -11.79
N LEU A 692 -2.40 -32.81 -12.81
CA LEU A 692 -2.58 -31.96 -14.00
C LEU A 692 -3.23 -30.61 -13.67
N GLN A 693 -4.16 -30.60 -12.71
CA GLN A 693 -4.76 -29.36 -12.21
C GLN A 693 -3.70 -28.49 -11.51
N GLN A 694 -2.89 -29.07 -10.62
CA GLN A 694 -1.79 -28.35 -9.95
C GLN A 694 -0.77 -27.80 -10.95
N ILE A 695 -0.42 -28.57 -11.99
CA ILE A 695 0.46 -28.10 -13.08
C ILE A 695 -0.14 -26.86 -13.75
N ASN A 696 -1.43 -26.89 -14.07
CA ASN A 696 -2.10 -25.77 -14.71
C ASN A 696 -2.10 -24.51 -13.81
N ASP A 697 -2.37 -24.68 -12.52
CA ASP A 697 -2.33 -23.57 -11.55
C ASP A 697 -0.93 -22.96 -11.41
N GLN A 698 0.12 -23.78 -11.48
CA GLN A 698 1.51 -23.29 -11.46
C GLN A 698 1.89 -22.57 -12.75
N ILE A 699 1.43 -23.05 -13.91
CA ILE A 699 1.67 -22.36 -15.19
C ILE A 699 1.00 -20.98 -15.20
N CYS A 700 -0.20 -20.83 -14.65
CA CYS A 700 -0.84 -19.51 -14.51
C CYS A 700 0.00 -18.53 -13.65
N LYS A 701 0.71 -19.02 -12.62
CA LYS A 701 1.63 -18.17 -11.84
C LYS A 701 2.87 -17.78 -12.65
N ILE A 702 3.40 -18.68 -13.47
CA ILE A 702 4.53 -18.39 -14.37
C ILE A 702 4.14 -17.31 -15.38
N GLU A 703 2.93 -17.37 -15.93
CA GLU A 703 2.41 -16.36 -16.86
C GLU A 703 2.36 -14.97 -16.22
N ALA A 704 1.81 -14.87 -15.01
CA ALA A 704 1.78 -13.62 -14.24
C ALA A 704 3.19 -13.08 -13.92
N PHE A 705 4.15 -13.96 -13.58
CA PHE A 705 5.53 -13.53 -13.35
C PHE A 705 6.22 -13.05 -14.63
N ASN A 706 5.97 -13.68 -15.78
CA ASN A 706 6.52 -13.24 -17.05
C ASN A 706 5.99 -11.86 -17.46
N GLU A 707 4.71 -11.58 -17.22
CA GLU A 707 4.14 -10.25 -17.45
C GLU A 707 4.86 -9.20 -16.59
N GLN A 708 5.03 -9.46 -15.30
CA GLN A 708 5.77 -8.57 -14.40
C GLN A 708 7.24 -8.39 -14.82
N MET A 709 7.94 -9.46 -15.24
CA MET A 709 9.31 -9.36 -15.72
C MET A 709 9.41 -8.51 -16.99
N ALA A 710 8.47 -8.65 -17.93
CA ALA A 710 8.46 -7.87 -19.17
C ALA A 710 8.25 -6.37 -18.88
N THR A 711 7.33 -6.03 -17.96
CA THR A 711 7.12 -4.65 -17.51
C THR A 711 8.37 -4.10 -16.83
N ALA A 712 8.92 -4.83 -15.85
CA ALA A 712 10.12 -4.40 -15.11
C ALA A 712 11.34 -4.20 -16.04
N ALA A 713 11.51 -5.07 -17.03
CA ALA A 713 12.57 -4.95 -18.03
C ALA A 713 12.37 -3.72 -18.94
N THR A 714 11.12 -3.41 -19.30
CA THR A 714 10.81 -2.21 -20.08
C THR A 714 11.10 -0.93 -19.28
N GLU A 715 10.75 -0.91 -17.99
CA GLU A 715 11.08 0.19 -17.08
C GLU A 715 12.59 0.33 -16.88
N GLN A 716 13.32 -0.77 -16.69
CA GLN A 716 14.78 -0.76 -16.57
C GLN A 716 15.45 -0.20 -17.83
N SER A 717 14.95 -0.54 -19.02
CA SER A 717 15.46 0.00 -20.29
C SER A 717 15.21 1.51 -20.40
N ALA A 718 14.04 1.99 -19.97
CA ALA A 718 13.73 3.42 -19.93
C ALA A 718 14.63 4.18 -18.96
N VAL A 719 14.80 3.67 -17.74
CA VAL A 719 15.72 4.24 -16.74
C VAL A 719 17.15 4.24 -17.27
N ALA A 720 17.57 3.17 -17.96
CA ALA A 720 18.91 3.09 -18.51
C ALA A 720 19.17 4.20 -19.53
N LYS A 721 18.18 4.48 -20.38
CA LYS A 721 18.24 5.57 -21.36
C LYS A 721 18.28 6.95 -20.70
N ASP A 722 17.50 7.16 -19.65
CA ASP A 722 17.48 8.42 -18.90
C ASP A 722 18.82 8.70 -18.20
N VAL A 723 19.43 7.67 -17.60
CA VAL A 723 20.76 7.80 -16.99
C VAL A 723 21.81 8.10 -18.06
N THR A 724 21.75 7.47 -19.24
CA THR A 724 22.65 7.81 -20.36
C THR A 724 22.52 9.27 -20.77
N GLN A 725 21.30 9.83 -20.79
CA GLN A 725 21.09 11.26 -21.06
C GLN A 725 21.71 12.14 -19.97
N GLN A 726 21.52 11.80 -18.68
CA GLN A 726 22.12 12.53 -17.57
C GLN A 726 23.66 12.48 -17.61
N ILE A 727 24.24 11.34 -18.03
CA ILE A 727 25.69 11.22 -18.21
C ILE A 727 26.21 12.14 -19.31
N SER A 728 25.45 12.30 -20.39
CA SER A 728 25.77 13.27 -21.46
C SER A 728 25.82 14.71 -20.91
N ASP A 729 24.86 15.08 -20.05
CA ASP A 729 24.81 16.39 -19.42
C ASP A 729 26.00 16.60 -18.47
N ILE A 730 26.35 15.60 -17.65
CA ILE A 730 27.54 15.63 -16.77
C ILE A 730 28.82 15.79 -17.58
N THR A 731 28.94 15.09 -18.71
CA THR A 731 30.12 15.17 -19.58
C THR A 731 30.25 16.58 -20.19
N THR A 732 29.13 17.19 -20.59
CA THR A 732 29.09 18.57 -21.09
C THR A 732 29.47 19.56 -19.97
N LEU A 733 29.00 19.33 -18.75
CA LEU A 733 29.34 20.14 -17.59
C LEU A 733 30.83 20.03 -17.22
N ALA A 734 31.41 18.82 -17.29
CA ALA A 734 32.83 18.58 -17.06
C ALA A 734 33.70 19.29 -18.11
N GLN A 735 33.28 19.28 -19.38
CA GLN A 735 33.95 20.06 -20.43
C GLN A 735 33.85 21.58 -20.18
N ALA A 736 32.68 22.08 -19.78
CA ALA A 736 32.51 23.48 -19.42
C ALA A 736 33.39 23.90 -18.23
N ASN A 737 33.52 23.03 -17.22
CA ASN A 737 34.43 23.23 -16.09
C ASN A 737 35.89 23.33 -16.55
N CYS A 738 36.32 22.49 -17.50
CA CYS A 738 37.68 22.54 -18.04
C CYS A 738 37.96 23.88 -18.77
N VAL A 739 36.98 24.41 -19.49
CA VAL A 739 37.06 25.76 -20.11
C VAL A 739 37.19 26.85 -19.05
N ILE A 740 36.32 26.83 -18.03
CA ILE A 740 36.35 27.80 -16.92
C ILE A 740 37.71 27.73 -16.20
N LEU A 741 38.22 26.52 -15.91
CA LEU A 741 39.51 26.34 -15.25
C LEU A 741 40.66 26.93 -16.04
N THR A 742 40.63 26.79 -17.37
CA THR A 742 41.63 27.41 -18.26
C THR A 742 41.57 28.94 -18.19
N GLU A 743 40.37 29.51 -18.15
CA GLU A 743 40.15 30.95 -18.03
C GLU A 743 40.62 31.49 -16.67
N VAL A 744 40.26 30.83 -15.57
CA VAL A 744 40.68 31.27 -14.22
C VAL A 744 42.19 31.09 -14.02
N ASN A 745 42.81 30.08 -14.61
CA ASN A 745 44.28 29.94 -14.59
C ASN A 745 44.98 31.08 -15.34
N SER A 746 44.40 31.57 -16.44
CA SER A 746 44.87 32.76 -17.15
C SER A 746 44.73 34.02 -16.28
N MET A 747 43.59 34.19 -15.60
CA MET A 747 43.37 35.31 -14.67
C MET A 747 44.34 35.27 -13.48
N ALA A 748 44.63 34.09 -12.92
CA ALA A 748 45.60 33.92 -11.85
C ALA A 748 47.02 34.32 -12.29
N SER A 749 47.39 33.98 -13.54
CA SER A 749 48.67 34.38 -14.13
C SER A 749 48.75 35.89 -14.34
N ALA A 750 47.68 36.53 -14.80
CA ALA A 750 47.61 37.98 -14.95
C ALA A 750 47.68 38.71 -13.59
N ALA A 751 47.04 38.17 -12.55
CA ALA A 751 47.10 38.73 -11.20
C ALA A 751 48.50 38.61 -10.57
N ASP A 752 49.23 37.53 -10.85
CA ASP A 752 50.63 37.39 -10.44
C ASP A 752 51.55 38.38 -11.18
N GLU A 753 51.31 38.60 -12.48
CA GLU A 753 51.99 39.64 -13.27
C GLU A 753 51.72 41.05 -12.73
N ASP A 754 50.46 41.36 -12.39
CA ASP A 754 50.08 42.63 -11.75
C ASP A 754 50.76 42.81 -10.37
N ALA A 755 50.86 41.73 -9.57
CA ALA A 755 51.57 41.76 -8.30
C ALA A 755 53.07 42.05 -8.48
N LEU A 756 53.71 41.45 -9.49
CA LEU A 756 55.10 41.72 -9.87
C LEU A 756 55.29 43.17 -10.35
N LEU A 757 54.37 43.67 -11.19
CA LEU A 757 54.36 45.07 -11.64
C LEU A 757 54.20 46.03 -10.45
N LEU A 758 53.35 45.71 -9.49
CA LEU A 758 53.16 46.50 -8.27
C LEU A 758 54.46 46.57 -7.46
N LYS A 759 55.14 45.43 -7.25
CA LYS A 759 56.45 45.38 -6.60
C LYS A 759 57.49 46.23 -7.36
N GLN A 760 57.48 46.19 -8.69
CA GLN A 760 58.37 46.99 -9.55
C GLN A 760 58.04 48.50 -9.51
N GLN A 761 56.77 48.89 -9.32
CA GLN A 761 56.42 50.29 -9.13
C GLN A 761 56.85 50.80 -7.76
N ILE A 762 56.73 49.97 -6.72
CA ILE A 762 57.16 50.31 -5.36
C ILE A 762 58.69 50.44 -5.28
N SER A 763 59.44 49.61 -6.02
CA SER A 763 60.90 49.70 -6.07
C SER A 763 61.44 50.99 -6.71
N LYS A 764 60.59 51.84 -7.28
CA LYS A 764 60.97 53.18 -7.80
C LYS A 764 61.10 54.23 -6.69
N PHE A 765 60.58 53.95 -5.49
CA PHE A 765 60.67 54.83 -4.34
C PHE A 765 61.91 54.48 -3.51
N HIS A 766 62.62 55.50 -3.03
CA HIS A 766 63.73 55.31 -2.09
C HIS A 766 63.15 55.27 -0.67
N LEU A 767 63.18 54.09 -0.05
CA LEU A 767 62.50 53.80 1.23
C LEU A 767 63.47 53.67 2.42
N GLU A 768 64.78 53.66 2.17
CA GLU A 768 65.85 53.58 3.17
C GLU A 768 66.91 54.66 2.97
#